data_AF-A0A954XYF5-F1
#
_entry.id   AF-A0A954XYF5-F1
#
_cell.length_a   1.000
_cell.length_b   1.000
_cell.length_c   1.000
_cell.angle_alpha   90.00
_cell.angle_beta   90.00
_cell.angle_gamma   90.00
#
_symmetry.space_group_name_H-M   'P 1'
#
loop_
_entity.id
_entity.type
_entity.pdbx_description
1 polymer ?
#
loop_
_entity_poly.entity_id
_entity_poly.type
_entity_poly.pdbx_seq_one_letter_code
_entity_poly.pdbx_strand_id
1 'polypeptide(L)'
;MKRRCAYWVIVGMTLAASMQFNRQAGAAEDATRYMSAEAAEFFERTVRPALAEHCYECHSGADDDLQSELRLDTLAGLARGGAAGPAVVPGNVDESLLVSAVRYEAFEMPPAGQLPTPIADNLAKWVAMLDDGFAAAAEQLPVGESAPVQSGPHWSFVRPQAVDPPPAPAGESVGEIDRFVRAALRNANLAPAAAATPRDLLRRLHYDLTGLPPTAAETAAFEADPSDSAYEREVDRLLAAPQFGERWARFWLDLARYADTRGYVFQESRDYPNAWKYRDWVVGAFSGDMPYDKFIVAQLAGDQLEDPAVAPASGFLTLGRRFLNNPHDIIDDRIDVVTRGLLGLTVACARCHDHKYDAIPTADYYSLYGVFASSAETAREDLPPALVDKPEPVTPVVFLRGNPGMPGPSVPRGFLTCLSTDGPRPFEHGSGRLELAQAIASPDNPLTARVWVNRVWAHLAGRGLAATPSDFGVRGEPPTHPELLDWLACRFIADGWSTKALIRRIVLSRTYRQSSAPADNGSAALAENVDPENRLLWHARRKRLDLEAFRDSVLAAAGSLDLTVGGPPVSIVDDDAPPRRSLYGFIERQNLPAFFRTFDFANPNTHTAARAETLSPHQALYMLNSPLAMQAACQLAARSEAALRDGQADDPSGAGAISARAGDASFNETQARVAAMFQFALGRAATDAEIAKAAEFIAEGRDPLEDSPPTRNPWNYGWGAFDPQSQHVDFHALPHWTGDAWQGGPALPDPALGWVTWRAGGGHPGTPDHAAVLRYAAPAGGPCRIAGRLAHPAEQGDGVRLRLVSSRGSVLGEWAVHHGETLISVPDATLSAGDELYFLVDCQGGDAYDSFELSVEITATDPSAAPRVDRFADGFHGPLPPPLDRWQQLAQVLLMSNEFMYVD
;
A
#
# COMPACT_ATOMS: atom_id res chain seq x y z
N MET A 1 -20.47 66.31 -51.46
CA MET A 1 -19.06 65.96 -51.68
C MET A 1 -18.25 66.47 -50.48
N LYS A 2 -17.74 65.52 -49.68
CA LYS A 2 -16.64 65.62 -48.69
C LYS A 2 -16.71 66.66 -47.55
N ARG A 3 -16.55 66.12 -46.33
CA ARG A 3 -16.07 66.73 -45.06
C ARG A 3 -17.11 67.39 -44.16
N ARG A 4 -17.87 66.57 -43.41
CA ARG A 4 -18.23 66.79 -41.99
C ARG A 4 -18.61 65.44 -41.34
N CYS A 5 -17.61 64.63 -40.96
CA CYS A 5 -17.77 63.44 -40.11
C CYS A 5 -16.39 63.06 -39.54
N ALA A 6 -15.94 63.72 -38.47
CA ALA A 6 -14.74 63.33 -37.71
C ALA A 6 -14.64 64.04 -36.35
N TYR A 7 -15.75 64.19 -35.61
CA TYR A 7 -15.72 64.80 -34.26
C TYR A 7 -16.53 64.04 -33.19
N TRP A 8 -17.04 62.85 -33.50
CA TRP A 8 -17.85 62.04 -32.56
C TRP A 8 -17.27 60.66 -32.22
N VAL A 9 -16.04 60.33 -32.64
CA VAL A 9 -15.43 59.01 -32.36
C VAL A 9 -14.40 59.03 -31.23
N ILE A 10 -13.88 60.20 -30.85
CA ILE A 10 -12.76 60.29 -29.88
C ILE A 10 -13.22 60.52 -28.43
N VAL A 11 -14.48 60.94 -28.18
CA VAL A 11 -15.00 61.08 -26.79
C VAL A 11 -15.65 59.78 -26.27
N GLY A 12 -15.99 58.83 -27.14
CA GLY A 12 -16.60 57.55 -26.76
C GLY A 12 -15.62 56.46 -26.31
N MET A 13 -14.32 56.58 -26.61
CA MET A 13 -13.32 55.56 -26.28
C MET A 13 -12.60 55.79 -24.95
N THR A 14 -12.65 56.99 -24.39
CA THR A 14 -12.06 57.30 -23.07
C THR A 14 -13.02 57.15 -21.89
N LEU A 15 -14.31 56.87 -22.11
CA LEU A 15 -15.25 56.48 -21.04
C LEU A 15 -15.46 54.96 -20.89
N ALA A 16 -15.07 54.16 -21.89
CA ALA A 16 -15.11 52.70 -21.79
C ALA A 16 -13.91 52.11 -21.04
N ALA A 17 -12.73 52.73 -21.15
CA ALA A 17 -11.51 52.27 -20.47
C ALA A 17 -11.53 52.52 -18.95
N SER A 18 -12.25 53.53 -18.48
CA SER A 18 -12.45 53.80 -17.04
C SER A 18 -13.59 53.00 -16.42
N MET A 19 -14.50 52.42 -17.23
CA MET A 19 -15.53 51.49 -16.76
C MET A 19 -15.07 50.02 -16.74
N GLN A 20 -14.01 49.67 -17.47
CA GLN A 20 -13.41 48.33 -17.44
C GLN A 20 -12.34 48.17 -16.36
N PHE A 21 -11.62 49.23 -16.00
CA PHE A 21 -10.75 49.23 -14.82
C PHE A 21 -11.52 49.22 -13.49
N ASN A 22 -12.79 49.65 -13.48
CA ASN A 22 -13.65 49.62 -12.29
C ASN A 22 -14.46 48.31 -12.14
N ARG A 23 -14.38 47.37 -13.09
CA ARG A 23 -14.98 46.03 -12.97
C ARG A 23 -14.02 44.97 -12.43
N GLN A 24 -12.70 45.14 -12.62
CA GLN A 24 -11.68 44.27 -12.02
C GLN A 24 -11.34 44.67 -10.57
N ALA A 25 -11.58 45.92 -10.16
CA ALA A 25 -11.54 46.30 -8.76
C ALA A 25 -12.72 45.70 -7.96
N GLY A 26 -13.92 45.65 -8.55
CA GLY A 26 -15.12 45.12 -7.87
C GLY A 26 -15.14 43.61 -7.62
N ALA A 27 -14.34 42.81 -8.33
CA ALA A 27 -14.25 41.36 -8.10
C ALA A 27 -13.18 40.99 -7.04
N ALA A 28 -12.22 41.88 -6.78
CA ALA A 28 -11.26 41.75 -5.68
C ALA A 28 -11.74 42.46 -4.40
N GLU A 29 -12.64 43.44 -4.51
CA GLU A 29 -13.26 44.11 -3.35
C GLU A 29 -14.39 43.30 -2.69
N ASP A 30 -14.97 42.29 -3.35
CA ASP A 30 -16.06 41.49 -2.76
C ASP A 30 -15.55 40.40 -1.78
N ALA A 31 -14.24 40.11 -1.76
CA ALA A 31 -13.64 39.09 -0.90
C ALA A 31 -13.38 39.56 0.56
N THR A 32 -13.56 40.84 0.85
CA THR A 32 -13.29 41.48 2.16
C THR A 32 -14.52 41.79 2.99
N ARG A 33 -15.70 41.24 2.65
CA ARG A 33 -16.93 41.95 3.03
C ARG A 33 -17.37 41.83 4.50
N TYR A 34 -16.95 40.81 5.26
CA TYR A 34 -17.61 40.52 6.56
C TYR A 34 -16.70 40.09 7.74
N MET A 35 -15.41 39.83 7.52
CA MET A 35 -14.39 39.58 8.57
C MET A 35 -12.99 39.61 7.93
N SER A 36 -11.94 39.86 8.73
CA SER A 36 -10.55 39.82 8.25
C SER A 36 -10.14 38.40 7.81
N ALA A 37 -9.18 38.30 6.88
CA ALA A 37 -8.68 37.00 6.39
C ALA A 37 -8.11 36.12 7.52
N GLU A 38 -7.46 36.74 8.51
CA GLU A 38 -6.93 36.06 9.69
C GLU A 38 -8.05 35.50 10.59
N ALA A 39 -9.11 36.30 10.83
CA ALA A 39 -10.27 35.86 11.61
C ALA A 39 -11.05 34.73 10.92
N ALA A 40 -11.17 34.79 9.59
CA ALA A 40 -11.83 33.76 8.78
C ALA A 40 -11.03 32.44 8.79
N GLU A 41 -9.70 32.49 8.58
CA GLU A 41 -8.84 31.31 8.64
C GLU A 41 -8.88 30.68 10.05
N PHE A 42 -8.83 31.51 11.10
CA PHE A 42 -8.92 31.04 12.48
C PHE A 42 -10.28 30.41 12.78
N PHE A 43 -11.38 30.97 12.24
CA PHE A 43 -12.70 30.39 12.37
C PHE A 43 -12.76 28.98 11.77
N GLU A 44 -12.34 28.82 10.51
CA GLU A 44 -12.41 27.54 9.79
C GLU A 44 -11.53 26.46 10.43
N ARG A 45 -10.29 26.82 10.81
CA ARG A 45 -9.34 25.86 11.37
C ARG A 45 -9.63 25.50 12.82
N THR A 46 -10.20 26.42 13.60
CA THR A 46 -10.22 26.29 15.07
C THR A 46 -11.62 26.38 15.68
N VAL A 47 -12.46 27.33 15.24
CA VAL A 47 -13.80 27.53 15.82
C VAL A 47 -14.86 26.61 15.22
N ARG A 48 -14.95 26.50 13.90
CA ARG A 48 -15.94 25.67 13.21
C ARG A 48 -15.88 24.21 13.67
N PRO A 49 -14.70 23.57 13.83
CA PRO A 49 -14.62 22.21 14.36
C PRO A 49 -15.20 22.09 15.78
N ALA A 50 -14.95 23.07 16.65
CA ALA A 50 -15.46 23.10 18.02
C ALA A 50 -16.98 23.27 18.06
N LEU A 51 -17.54 24.19 17.26
CA LEU A 51 -18.99 24.36 17.13
C LEU A 51 -19.66 23.09 16.55
N ALA A 52 -19.04 22.48 15.55
CA ALA A 52 -19.54 21.24 14.95
C ALA A 52 -19.53 20.05 15.90
N GLU A 53 -18.51 19.96 16.76
CA GLU A 53 -18.39 18.87 17.71
C GLU A 53 -19.27 19.04 18.96
N HIS A 54 -19.48 20.28 19.41
CA HIS A 54 -20.08 20.52 20.72
C HIS A 54 -21.41 21.27 20.69
N CYS A 55 -21.80 21.85 19.55
CA CYS A 55 -22.94 22.79 19.49
C CYS A 55 -23.97 22.45 18.40
N TYR A 56 -23.53 21.97 17.23
CA TYR A 56 -24.42 21.81 16.07
C TYR A 56 -25.52 20.78 16.28
N GLU A 57 -25.34 19.77 17.13
CA GLU A 57 -26.39 18.79 17.43
C GLU A 57 -27.72 19.45 17.88
N CYS A 58 -27.65 20.60 18.56
CA CYS A 58 -28.84 21.31 19.06
C CYS A 58 -29.06 22.70 18.43
N HIS A 59 -28.04 23.25 17.76
CA HIS A 59 -28.03 24.63 17.25
C HIS A 59 -27.72 24.72 15.74
N SER A 60 -27.98 23.66 14.98
CA SER A 60 -27.89 23.62 13.52
C SER A 60 -29.12 22.93 12.91
N GLY A 61 -29.40 23.12 11.63
CA GLY A 61 -30.53 22.48 10.94
C GLY A 61 -31.82 23.31 10.90
N ALA A 62 -32.96 22.71 10.55
CA ALA A 62 -34.25 23.39 10.29
C ALA A 62 -34.85 24.06 11.53
N ASP A 63 -35.62 25.14 11.35
CA ASP A 63 -36.10 26.02 12.44
C ASP A 63 -36.91 25.29 13.53
N ASP A 64 -37.64 24.23 13.18
CA ASP A 64 -38.54 23.50 14.10
C ASP A 64 -37.79 22.68 15.17
N ASP A 65 -36.48 22.46 15.00
CA ASP A 65 -35.64 21.61 15.88
C ASP A 65 -34.58 22.41 16.69
N LEU A 66 -34.48 23.73 16.51
CA LEU A 66 -33.45 24.56 17.14
C LEU A 66 -33.73 24.86 18.61
N GLN A 67 -32.78 24.53 19.49
CA GLN A 67 -32.85 24.91 20.89
C GLN A 67 -32.65 26.42 21.06
N SER A 68 -33.56 27.07 21.80
CA SER A 68 -33.55 28.51 22.11
C SER A 68 -33.57 29.43 20.87
N GLU A 69 -34.07 28.95 19.73
CA GLU A 69 -34.06 29.68 18.45
C GLU A 69 -32.64 30.08 18.01
N LEU A 70 -31.61 29.46 18.60
CA LEU A 70 -30.21 29.79 18.38
C LEU A 70 -29.64 28.93 17.25
N ARG A 71 -29.11 29.61 16.22
CA ARG A 71 -28.47 28.99 15.06
C ARG A 71 -26.98 29.34 15.02
N LEU A 72 -26.10 28.34 15.07
CA LEU A 72 -24.64 28.51 15.13
C LEU A 72 -23.90 28.07 13.85
N ASP A 73 -24.61 27.48 12.90
CA ASP A 73 -24.06 26.98 11.62
C ASP A 73 -24.08 28.03 10.48
N THR A 74 -24.63 29.22 10.73
CA THR A 74 -24.69 30.34 9.77
C THR A 74 -24.15 31.63 10.38
N LEU A 75 -23.55 32.50 9.57
CA LEU A 75 -23.03 33.80 10.03
C LEU A 75 -24.13 34.66 10.64
N ALA A 76 -25.28 34.69 9.97
CA ALA A 76 -26.41 35.50 10.36
C ALA A 76 -27.06 35.00 11.66
N GLY A 77 -26.97 33.68 11.94
CA GLY A 77 -27.38 33.07 13.20
C GLY A 77 -26.40 33.39 14.34
N LEU A 78 -25.08 33.26 14.09
CA LEU A 78 -24.04 33.59 15.09
C LEU A 78 -24.10 35.05 15.56
N ALA A 79 -24.38 35.97 14.65
CA ALA A 79 -24.45 37.39 14.98
C ALA A 79 -25.78 37.81 15.60
N ARG A 80 -26.93 37.32 15.10
CA ARG A 80 -28.25 37.65 15.70
C ARG A 80 -28.50 36.92 17.01
N GLY A 81 -27.89 35.74 17.17
CA GLY A 81 -28.13 34.85 18.29
C GLY A 81 -29.55 34.30 18.33
N GLY A 82 -29.96 33.84 19.51
CA GLY A 82 -31.27 33.22 19.74
C GLY A 82 -32.17 34.11 20.60
N ALA A 83 -33.16 33.50 21.26
CA ALA A 83 -34.14 34.19 22.09
C ALA A 83 -33.54 35.06 23.23
N ALA A 84 -32.29 34.79 23.63
CA ALA A 84 -31.56 35.54 24.66
C ALA A 84 -30.77 36.75 24.13
N GLY A 85 -30.73 36.98 22.82
CA GLY A 85 -29.93 38.03 22.18
C GLY A 85 -28.72 37.50 21.40
N PRO A 86 -27.82 38.38 20.95
CA PRO A 86 -26.72 38.04 20.06
C PRO A 86 -25.75 37.05 20.67
N ALA A 87 -25.44 35.98 19.93
CA ALA A 87 -24.46 34.98 20.38
C ALA A 87 -23.04 35.54 20.32
N VAL A 88 -22.74 36.38 19.32
CA VAL A 88 -21.43 37.01 19.13
C VAL A 88 -21.57 38.51 18.97
N VAL A 89 -20.86 39.26 19.82
CA VAL A 89 -20.66 40.70 19.72
C VAL A 89 -19.23 40.94 19.22
N PRO A 90 -19.02 41.43 17.99
CA PRO A 90 -17.69 41.57 17.40
C PRO A 90 -16.73 42.39 18.27
N GLY A 91 -15.52 41.87 18.47
CA GLY A 91 -14.48 42.54 19.25
C GLY A 91 -14.74 42.58 20.76
N ASN A 92 -15.93 42.17 21.23
CA ASN A 92 -16.32 42.21 22.64
C ASN A 92 -16.63 40.81 23.18
N VAL A 93 -15.60 40.22 23.80
CA VAL A 93 -15.68 38.87 24.39
C VAL A 93 -16.67 38.82 25.55
N ASP A 94 -16.69 39.85 26.40
CA ASP A 94 -17.47 39.87 27.64
C ASP A 94 -18.98 40.04 27.36
N GLU A 95 -19.34 40.70 26.26
CA GLU A 95 -20.75 40.85 25.83
C GLU A 95 -21.24 39.71 24.92
N SER A 96 -20.35 38.81 24.49
CA SER A 96 -20.71 37.69 23.61
C SER A 96 -21.30 36.52 24.39
N LEU A 97 -22.62 36.29 24.23
CA LEU A 97 -23.32 35.23 24.96
C LEU A 97 -22.74 33.84 24.69
N LEU A 98 -22.22 33.57 23.49
CA LEU A 98 -21.55 32.32 23.15
C LEU A 98 -20.38 32.03 24.09
N VAL A 99 -19.52 33.02 24.34
CA VAL A 99 -18.34 32.87 25.21
C VAL A 99 -18.77 32.71 26.66
N SER A 100 -19.69 33.55 27.13
CA SER A 100 -20.20 33.46 28.50
C SER A 100 -20.92 32.13 28.79
N ALA A 101 -21.59 31.55 27.78
CA ALA A 101 -22.29 30.28 27.90
C ALA A 101 -21.32 29.09 27.96
N VAL A 102 -20.28 29.06 27.10
CA VAL A 102 -19.28 27.98 27.15
C VAL A 102 -18.38 28.05 28.39
N ARG A 103 -18.28 29.23 29.01
CA ARG A 103 -17.61 29.45 30.29
C ARG A 103 -18.50 29.25 31.51
N TYR A 104 -19.76 28.88 31.32
CA TYR A 104 -20.73 28.67 32.41
C TYR A 104 -20.93 29.93 33.29
N GLU A 105 -20.78 31.11 32.71
CA GLU A 105 -20.92 32.39 33.40
C GLU A 105 -22.36 32.90 33.37
N ALA A 106 -23.02 32.79 32.20
CA ALA A 106 -24.42 33.20 32.01
C ALA A 106 -25.38 32.00 31.86
N PHE A 107 -24.96 31.00 31.09
CA PHE A 107 -25.71 29.77 30.82
C PHE A 107 -24.75 28.58 30.89
N GLU A 108 -25.25 27.39 31.23
CA GLU A 108 -24.46 26.16 31.27
C GLU A 108 -24.58 25.38 29.95
N MET A 109 -23.80 25.76 28.94
CA MET A 109 -23.79 25.11 27.61
C MET A 109 -22.37 24.66 27.22
N PRO A 110 -22.15 23.44 26.70
CA PRO A 110 -23.13 22.38 26.46
C PRO A 110 -23.62 21.70 27.75
N PRO A 111 -24.89 21.27 27.85
CA PRO A 111 -25.49 20.76 29.09
C PRO A 111 -24.86 19.46 29.63
N ALA A 112 -24.12 18.73 28.78
CA ALA A 112 -23.40 17.52 29.16
C ALA A 112 -22.13 17.80 30.00
N GLY A 113 -21.65 19.04 30.02
CA GLY A 113 -20.46 19.44 30.78
C GLY A 113 -19.72 20.60 30.12
N GLN A 114 -19.03 21.38 30.95
CA GLN A 114 -18.28 22.55 30.51
C GLN A 114 -17.14 22.14 29.55
N LEU A 115 -16.96 22.92 28.49
CA LEU A 115 -15.89 22.67 27.52
C LEU A 115 -14.50 22.82 28.15
N PRO A 116 -13.50 22.06 27.66
CA PRO A 116 -12.11 22.30 28.03
C PRO A 116 -11.70 23.75 27.81
N THR A 117 -10.97 24.33 28.78
CA THR A 117 -10.53 25.74 28.74
C THR A 117 -9.91 26.16 27.41
N PRO A 118 -9.05 25.36 26.73
CA PRO A 118 -8.49 25.75 25.43
C PRO A 118 -9.54 26.00 24.33
N ILE A 119 -10.67 25.30 24.37
CA ILE A 119 -11.74 25.47 23.37
C ILE A 119 -12.51 26.77 23.63
N ALA A 120 -12.87 27.03 24.89
CA ALA A 120 -13.51 28.29 25.28
C ALA A 120 -12.60 29.51 24.99
N ASP A 121 -11.29 29.38 25.22
CA ASP A 121 -10.32 30.43 24.93
C ASP A 121 -10.14 30.65 23.43
N ASN A 122 -10.21 29.61 22.60
CA ASN A 122 -10.20 29.77 21.15
C ASN A 122 -11.46 30.49 20.65
N LEU A 123 -12.64 30.18 21.20
CA LEU A 123 -13.87 30.92 20.89
C LEU A 123 -13.76 32.40 21.28
N ALA A 124 -13.27 32.68 22.49
CA ALA A 124 -13.01 34.04 22.95
C ALA A 124 -11.99 34.78 22.06
N LYS A 125 -10.90 34.11 21.69
CA LYS A 125 -9.87 34.66 20.82
C LYS A 125 -10.44 35.02 19.45
N TRP A 126 -11.27 34.15 18.88
CA TRP A 126 -11.92 34.44 17.60
C TRP A 126 -12.86 35.64 17.70
N VAL A 127 -13.71 35.71 18.73
CA VAL A 127 -14.61 36.86 18.96
C VAL A 127 -13.81 38.18 19.03
N ALA A 128 -12.65 38.16 19.68
CA ALA A 128 -11.77 39.32 19.77
C ALA A 128 -11.14 39.74 18.42
N MET A 129 -11.08 38.85 17.43
CA MET A 129 -10.58 39.14 16.08
C MET A 129 -11.65 39.76 15.16
N LEU A 130 -12.93 39.72 15.55
CA LEU A 130 -14.04 40.21 14.74
C LEU A 130 -14.16 41.73 14.83
N ASP A 131 -14.60 42.36 13.74
CA ASP A 131 -14.86 43.78 13.64
C ASP A 131 -16.34 44.07 13.32
N ASP A 132 -16.70 45.35 13.27
CA ASP A 132 -18.08 45.80 12.99
C ASP A 132 -18.60 45.33 11.61
N GLY A 133 -17.72 44.89 10.71
CA GLY A 133 -18.10 44.26 9.43
C GLY A 133 -18.87 42.97 9.60
N PHE A 134 -18.64 42.23 10.69
CA PHE A 134 -19.38 41.01 11.03
C PHE A 134 -20.83 41.29 11.44
N ALA A 135 -21.06 42.34 12.24
CA ALA A 135 -22.40 42.73 12.66
C ALA A 135 -23.24 43.28 11.50
N ALA A 136 -22.63 44.10 10.64
CA ALA A 136 -23.28 44.66 9.45
C ALA A 136 -23.66 43.58 8.42
N ALA A 137 -22.90 42.49 8.33
CA ALA A 137 -23.19 41.34 7.48
C ALA A 137 -24.47 40.60 7.89
N ALA A 138 -24.70 40.49 9.21
CA ALA A 138 -25.79 39.72 9.77
C ALA A 138 -27.17 40.35 9.58
N GLU A 139 -27.23 41.69 9.51
CA GLU A 139 -28.46 42.44 9.22
C GLU A 139 -28.90 42.32 7.75
N GLN A 140 -27.98 41.98 6.84
CA GLN A 140 -28.22 41.95 5.39
C GLN A 140 -28.57 40.55 4.85
N LEU A 141 -28.37 39.49 5.63
CA LEU A 141 -28.61 38.10 5.22
C LEU A 141 -30.00 37.59 5.68
N PRO A 142 -30.78 36.89 4.83
CA PRO A 142 -32.03 36.23 5.27
C PRO A 142 -31.76 35.19 6.37
N VAL A 143 -32.63 35.08 7.39
CA VAL A 143 -32.61 33.92 8.30
C VAL A 143 -33.20 32.74 7.53
N GLY A 144 -32.41 31.71 7.27
CA GLY A 144 -32.90 30.46 6.65
C GLY A 144 -32.09 29.94 5.46
N GLU A 145 -31.18 30.73 4.89
CA GLU A 145 -30.24 30.25 3.87
C GLU A 145 -28.85 30.01 4.48
N SER A 146 -28.36 28.78 4.33
CA SER A 146 -27.03 28.34 4.72
C SER A 146 -25.98 28.91 3.76
N ALA A 147 -25.62 30.17 3.92
CA ALA A 147 -24.35 30.66 3.36
C ALA A 147 -23.22 30.22 4.31
N PRO A 148 -22.34 29.27 3.93
CA PRO A 148 -21.19 28.95 4.74
C PRO A 148 -20.30 30.19 4.87
N VAL A 149 -19.84 30.45 6.10
CA VAL A 149 -18.82 31.47 6.38
C VAL A 149 -17.51 31.06 5.72
N GLN A 150 -17.29 31.39 4.46
CA GLN A 150 -15.99 31.28 3.81
C GLN A 150 -15.63 32.60 3.16
N SER A 151 -14.41 33.09 3.43
CA SER A 151 -13.76 34.15 2.65
C SER A 151 -13.34 33.57 1.29
N GLY A 152 -14.31 33.37 0.40
CA GLY A 152 -14.10 32.76 -0.92
C GLY A 152 -13.95 31.24 -0.92
N PRO A 153 -14.03 30.60 -2.10
CA PRO A 153 -13.97 29.14 -2.23
C PRO A 153 -12.59 28.56 -1.85
N HIS A 154 -12.59 27.45 -1.11
CA HIS A 154 -11.38 26.69 -0.76
C HIS A 154 -10.54 26.35 -2.01
N TRP A 155 -9.21 26.44 -1.92
CA TRP A 155 -8.29 26.36 -3.06
C TRP A 155 -8.51 25.14 -3.97
N SER A 156 -8.89 24.00 -3.38
CA SER A 156 -9.10 22.74 -4.08
C SER A 156 -10.42 22.69 -4.87
N PHE A 157 -11.39 23.54 -4.53
CA PHE A 157 -12.66 23.69 -5.25
C PHE A 157 -12.64 24.80 -6.30
N VAL A 158 -11.52 25.52 -6.43
CA VAL A 158 -11.30 26.51 -7.47
C VAL A 158 -10.44 25.91 -8.57
N ARG A 159 -10.79 26.18 -9.84
CA ARG A 159 -10.00 25.72 -10.99
C ARG A 159 -8.52 26.14 -10.85
N PRO A 160 -7.54 25.25 -11.10
CA PRO A 160 -6.14 25.63 -11.09
C PRO A 160 -5.85 26.74 -12.09
N GLN A 161 -5.02 27.69 -11.68
CA GLN A 161 -4.57 28.78 -12.53
C GLN A 161 -3.10 28.58 -12.86
N ALA A 162 -2.76 28.66 -14.15
CA ALA A 162 -1.38 28.61 -14.59
C ALA A 162 -0.66 29.89 -14.14
N VAL A 163 0.17 29.77 -13.10
CA VAL A 163 1.07 30.84 -12.65
C VAL A 163 2.38 30.71 -13.42
N ASP A 164 2.92 31.82 -13.93
CA ASP A 164 4.23 31.82 -14.58
C ASP A 164 5.32 31.40 -13.56
N PRO A 165 6.24 30.48 -13.92
CA PRO A 165 7.32 30.10 -13.03
C PRO A 165 8.12 31.32 -12.56
N PRO A 166 8.52 31.39 -11.27
CA PRO A 166 9.34 32.49 -10.76
C PRO A 166 10.60 32.71 -11.62
N PRO A 167 11.15 33.94 -11.66
CA PRO A 167 12.35 34.19 -12.44
C PRO A 167 13.51 33.31 -11.97
N ALA A 168 14.27 32.79 -12.93
CA ALA A 168 15.46 31.99 -12.65
C ALA A 168 16.48 32.82 -11.85
N PRO A 169 17.21 32.21 -10.90
CA PRO A 169 18.34 32.86 -10.25
C PRO A 169 19.36 33.34 -11.30
N ALA A 170 19.96 34.52 -11.06
CA ALA A 170 20.93 35.09 -11.98
C ALA A 170 22.13 34.14 -12.19
N GLY A 171 22.42 33.82 -13.45
CA GLY A 171 23.54 32.94 -13.82
C GLY A 171 23.23 31.43 -13.78
N GLU A 172 21.99 31.01 -13.46
CA GLU A 172 21.60 29.61 -13.43
C GLU A 172 20.56 29.26 -14.51
N SER A 173 20.87 28.29 -15.38
CA SER A 173 19.87 27.68 -16.27
C SER A 173 19.12 26.58 -15.52
N VAL A 174 17.97 26.93 -14.94
CA VAL A 174 17.12 26.01 -14.15
C VAL A 174 15.76 25.80 -14.81
N GLY A 175 15.25 24.56 -14.71
CA GLY A 175 13.94 24.18 -15.23
C GLY A 175 12.80 24.86 -14.47
N GLU A 176 11.58 24.76 -14.99
CA GLU A 176 10.41 25.46 -14.44
C GLU A 176 10.06 24.99 -13.02
N ILE A 177 10.07 23.67 -12.78
CA ILE A 177 9.88 23.07 -11.44
C ILE A 177 10.91 23.62 -10.46
N ASP A 178 12.18 23.64 -10.87
CA ASP A 178 13.28 24.06 -10.01
C ASP A 178 13.14 25.52 -9.57
N ARG A 179 12.50 26.38 -10.37
CA ARG A 179 12.29 27.79 -10.02
C ARG A 179 11.29 27.97 -8.88
N PHE A 180 10.21 27.19 -8.85
CA PHE A 180 9.27 27.18 -7.73
C PHE A 180 9.95 26.69 -6.44
N VAL A 181 10.65 25.56 -6.51
CA VAL A 181 11.36 24.99 -5.35
C VAL A 181 12.44 25.95 -4.83
N ARG A 182 13.25 26.54 -5.73
CA ARG A 182 14.27 27.53 -5.35
C ARG A 182 13.68 28.82 -4.81
N ALA A 183 12.49 29.23 -5.21
CA ALA A 183 11.83 30.38 -4.60
C ALA A 183 11.46 30.07 -3.15
N ALA A 184 10.86 28.91 -2.88
CA ALA A 184 10.53 28.47 -1.53
C ALA A 184 11.77 28.32 -0.63
N LEU A 185 12.83 27.66 -1.12
CA LEU A 185 14.08 27.51 -0.38
C LEU A 185 14.73 28.86 -0.04
N ARG A 186 14.77 29.80 -0.99
CA ARG A 186 15.32 31.15 -0.75
C ARG A 186 14.55 31.90 0.32
N ASN A 187 13.22 31.80 0.33
CA ASN A 187 12.39 32.44 1.36
C ASN A 187 12.66 31.88 2.76
N ALA A 188 13.06 30.61 2.85
CA ALA A 188 13.45 29.95 4.09
C ALA A 188 14.95 30.04 4.42
N ASN A 189 15.75 30.75 3.61
CA ASN A 189 17.22 30.80 3.70
C ASN A 189 17.89 29.42 3.64
N LEU A 190 17.29 28.48 2.90
CA LEU A 190 17.81 27.14 2.67
C LEU A 190 18.46 27.03 1.28
N ALA A 191 19.43 26.12 1.18
CA ALA A 191 20.07 25.75 -0.08
C ALA A 191 19.68 24.32 -0.46
N PRO A 192 19.50 24.03 -1.76
CA PRO A 192 19.29 22.66 -2.22
C PRO A 192 20.56 21.82 -2.02
N ALA A 193 20.39 20.52 -1.86
CA ALA A 193 21.48 19.56 -1.83
C ALA A 193 22.23 19.53 -3.18
N ALA A 194 23.45 19.00 -3.14
CA ALA A 194 24.21 18.72 -4.36
C ALA A 194 23.46 17.72 -5.25
N ALA A 195 23.82 17.62 -6.53
CA ALA A 195 23.32 16.56 -7.38
C ALA A 195 23.70 15.17 -6.81
N ALA A 196 22.82 14.19 -7.00
CA ALA A 196 23.13 12.80 -6.69
C ALA A 196 24.33 12.31 -7.52
N THR A 197 25.04 11.31 -7.01
CA THR A 197 26.07 10.66 -7.83
C THR A 197 25.43 10.04 -9.07
N PRO A 198 26.16 9.90 -10.21
CA PRO A 198 25.58 9.30 -11.41
C PRO A 198 24.94 7.93 -11.16
N ARG A 199 25.58 7.11 -10.32
CA ARG A 199 25.08 5.80 -9.91
C ARG A 199 23.76 5.88 -9.16
N ASP A 200 23.71 6.69 -8.09
CA ASP A 200 22.50 6.77 -7.25
C ASP A 200 21.35 7.38 -8.06
N LEU A 201 21.65 8.35 -8.94
CA LEU A 201 20.66 8.93 -9.85
C LEU A 201 20.11 7.90 -10.86
N LEU A 202 20.97 7.08 -11.47
CA LEU A 202 20.54 6.04 -12.40
C LEU A 202 19.71 4.97 -11.69
N ARG A 203 20.17 4.51 -10.52
CA ARG A 203 19.46 3.54 -9.69
C ARG A 203 18.07 4.04 -9.30
N ARG A 204 17.97 5.30 -8.85
CA ARG A 204 16.69 5.96 -8.55
C ARG A 204 15.76 5.99 -9.74
N LEU A 205 16.27 6.41 -10.90
CA LEU A 205 15.48 6.48 -12.14
C LEU A 205 14.95 5.11 -12.56
N HIS A 206 15.78 4.06 -12.49
CA HIS A 206 15.42 2.69 -12.83
C HIS A 206 14.31 2.13 -11.95
N TYR A 207 14.42 2.27 -10.63
CA TYR A 207 13.38 1.80 -9.71
C TYR A 207 12.09 2.60 -9.81
N ASP A 208 12.17 3.92 -9.98
CA ASP A 208 10.98 4.76 -10.10
C ASP A 208 10.22 4.49 -11.39
N LEU A 209 10.93 4.26 -12.50
CA LEU A 209 10.30 4.06 -13.79
C LEU A 209 9.93 2.61 -14.09
N THR A 210 10.71 1.62 -13.63
CA THR A 210 10.51 0.20 -14.02
C THR A 210 10.33 -0.74 -12.83
N GLY A 211 10.69 -0.30 -11.62
CA GLY A 211 10.72 -1.15 -10.43
C GLY A 211 11.86 -2.16 -10.40
N LEU A 212 12.81 -2.08 -11.33
CA LEU A 212 13.97 -2.97 -11.44
C LEU A 212 15.27 -2.18 -11.25
N PRO A 213 16.37 -2.83 -10.82
CA PRO A 213 17.69 -2.19 -10.77
C PRO A 213 18.29 -2.03 -12.18
N PRO A 214 19.20 -1.05 -12.38
CA PRO A 214 20.04 -1.02 -13.57
C PRO A 214 21.02 -2.20 -13.56
N THR A 215 21.36 -2.68 -14.76
CA THR A 215 22.44 -3.65 -14.92
C THR A 215 23.81 -2.99 -14.67
N ALA A 216 24.81 -3.78 -14.30
CA ALA A 216 26.17 -3.26 -14.11
C ALA A 216 26.75 -2.58 -15.38
N ALA A 217 26.37 -3.06 -16.57
CA ALA A 217 26.78 -2.46 -17.83
C ALA A 217 26.12 -1.09 -18.07
N GLU A 218 24.83 -0.95 -17.78
CA GLU A 218 24.12 0.34 -17.85
C GLU A 218 24.71 1.34 -16.85
N THR A 219 24.98 0.91 -15.61
CA THR A 219 25.64 1.73 -14.59
C THR A 219 27.00 2.23 -15.08
N ALA A 220 27.88 1.33 -15.54
CA ALA A 220 29.21 1.70 -16.00
C ALA A 220 29.18 2.64 -17.22
N ALA A 221 28.25 2.42 -18.16
CA ALA A 221 28.08 3.27 -19.32
C ALA A 221 27.63 4.69 -18.94
N PHE A 222 26.69 4.82 -18.00
CA PHE A 222 26.21 6.12 -17.53
C PHE A 222 27.25 6.85 -16.67
N GLU A 223 27.99 6.14 -15.82
CA GLU A 223 29.10 6.74 -15.06
C GLU A 223 30.22 7.28 -15.96
N ALA A 224 30.44 6.66 -17.13
CA ALA A 224 31.40 7.13 -18.12
C ALA A 224 30.94 8.38 -18.89
N ASP A 225 29.63 8.60 -19.05
CA ASP A 225 29.04 9.80 -19.66
C ASP A 225 27.82 10.28 -18.84
N PRO A 226 28.04 10.96 -17.69
CA PRO A 226 26.96 11.45 -16.83
C PRO A 226 26.37 12.79 -17.31
N SER A 227 26.36 13.04 -18.63
CA SER A 227 25.85 14.29 -19.20
C SER A 227 24.32 14.37 -19.13
N ASP A 228 23.77 15.59 -19.12
CA ASP A 228 22.33 15.81 -19.15
C ASP A 228 21.66 15.15 -20.37
N SER A 229 22.35 15.14 -21.52
CA SER A 229 21.86 14.47 -22.72
C SER A 229 21.84 12.93 -22.58
N ALA A 230 22.82 12.34 -21.90
CA ALA A 230 22.80 10.92 -21.59
C ALA A 230 21.66 10.57 -20.63
N TYR A 231 21.43 11.40 -19.62
CA TYR A 231 20.32 11.24 -18.69
C TYR A 231 18.96 11.34 -19.38
N GLU A 232 18.76 12.33 -20.26
CA GLU A 232 17.52 12.46 -21.05
C GLU A 232 17.24 11.22 -21.93
N ARG A 233 18.27 10.69 -22.61
CA ARG A 233 18.12 9.46 -23.41
C ARG A 233 17.72 8.26 -22.54
N GLU A 234 18.26 8.16 -21.34
CA GLU A 234 17.94 7.08 -20.41
C GLU A 234 16.51 7.21 -19.87
N VAL A 235 16.07 8.42 -19.53
CA VAL A 235 14.66 8.70 -19.19
C VAL A 235 13.73 8.24 -20.32
N ASP A 236 14.02 8.64 -21.56
CA ASP A 236 13.18 8.29 -22.71
C ASP A 236 13.17 6.78 -22.98
N ARG A 237 14.31 6.09 -22.80
CA ARG A 237 14.43 4.64 -22.92
C ARG A 237 13.57 3.91 -21.87
N LEU A 238 13.65 4.33 -20.61
CA LEU A 238 12.92 3.70 -19.51
C LEU A 238 11.42 3.97 -19.58
N LEU A 239 11.00 5.17 -19.98
CA LEU A 239 9.59 5.49 -20.25
C LEU A 239 9.01 4.65 -21.39
N ALA A 240 9.84 4.21 -22.34
CA ALA A 240 9.44 3.33 -23.45
C ALA A 240 9.48 1.83 -23.09
N ALA A 241 10.09 1.45 -21.98
CA ALA A 241 10.25 0.05 -21.59
C ALA A 241 8.90 -0.59 -21.17
N PRO A 242 8.63 -1.87 -21.50
CA PRO A 242 7.41 -2.55 -21.05
C PRO A 242 7.22 -2.54 -19.53
N GLN A 243 8.33 -2.60 -18.79
CA GLN A 243 8.35 -2.61 -17.33
C GLN A 243 7.84 -1.30 -16.72
N PHE A 244 7.80 -0.22 -17.50
CA PHE A 244 7.15 1.02 -17.08
C PHE A 244 5.67 0.82 -16.79
N GLY A 245 4.92 0.20 -17.71
CA GLY A 245 3.49 -0.03 -17.48
C GLY A 245 3.23 -0.95 -16.30
N GLU A 246 4.07 -1.95 -16.08
CA GLU A 246 3.99 -2.85 -14.92
C GLU A 246 4.21 -2.10 -13.60
N ARG A 247 5.25 -1.25 -13.53
CA ARG A 247 5.54 -0.43 -12.35
C ARG A 247 4.39 0.51 -12.02
N TRP A 248 3.92 1.25 -13.02
CA TRP A 248 2.87 2.27 -12.84
C TRP A 248 1.48 1.65 -12.62
N ALA A 249 1.20 0.50 -13.21
CA ALA A 249 -0.02 -0.25 -12.93
C ALA A 249 -0.10 -0.69 -11.47
N ARG A 250 1.01 -1.10 -10.84
CA ARG A 250 0.99 -1.51 -9.43
C ARG A 250 0.47 -0.41 -8.51
N PHE A 251 0.91 0.83 -8.72
CA PHE A 251 0.41 1.98 -7.96
C PHE A 251 -1.07 2.21 -8.17
N TRP A 252 -1.53 2.10 -9.42
CA TRP A 252 -2.95 2.24 -9.72
C TRP A 252 -3.80 1.14 -9.07
N LEU A 253 -3.32 -0.09 -9.07
CA LEU A 253 -4.05 -1.26 -8.55
C LEU A 253 -4.23 -1.22 -7.04
N ASP A 254 -3.34 -0.54 -6.30
CA ASP A 254 -3.52 -0.23 -4.88
C ASP A 254 -4.71 0.72 -4.64
N LEU A 255 -4.86 1.73 -5.50
CA LEU A 255 -5.98 2.68 -5.46
C LEU A 255 -7.28 2.00 -5.87
N ALA A 256 -7.22 1.14 -6.89
CA ALA A 256 -8.32 0.37 -7.44
C ALA A 256 -8.67 -0.87 -6.62
N ARG A 257 -8.06 -1.05 -5.44
CA ARG A 257 -8.34 -2.13 -4.47
C ARG A 257 -8.37 -3.52 -5.12
N TYR A 258 -7.45 -3.75 -6.06
CA TYR A 258 -7.40 -4.96 -6.87
C TYR A 258 -7.13 -6.22 -6.03
N ALA A 259 -7.86 -7.29 -6.30
CA ALA A 259 -7.55 -8.64 -5.86
C ALA A 259 -8.10 -9.66 -6.85
N ASP A 260 -7.53 -10.86 -6.86
CA ASP A 260 -8.00 -11.97 -7.69
C ASP A 260 -9.23 -12.66 -7.09
N THR A 261 -9.62 -12.29 -5.86
CA THR A 261 -10.79 -12.87 -5.16
C THR A 261 -11.78 -11.82 -4.64
N ARG A 262 -13.05 -12.24 -4.53
CA ARG A 262 -14.23 -11.49 -4.06
C ARG A 262 -14.24 -11.25 -2.55
N GLY A 263 -13.53 -12.10 -1.82
CA GLY A 263 -13.63 -12.22 -0.36
C GLY A 263 -14.72 -13.21 0.07
N TYR A 264 -15.44 -12.90 1.16
CA TYR A 264 -16.46 -13.80 1.71
C TYR A 264 -17.74 -13.69 0.89
N VAL A 265 -18.11 -14.80 0.24
CA VAL A 265 -19.34 -14.97 -0.54
C VAL A 265 -19.97 -16.32 -0.17
N PHE A 266 -21.30 -16.43 -0.27
CA PHE A 266 -22.03 -17.67 0.02
C PHE A 266 -22.45 -18.34 -1.29
N GLN A 267 -22.26 -19.66 -1.41
CA GLN A 267 -22.69 -20.49 -2.56
C GLN A 267 -22.10 -20.13 -3.95
N GLU A 268 -21.20 -19.15 -4.04
CA GLU A 268 -20.49 -18.76 -5.25
C GLU A 268 -18.98 -19.04 -5.15
N SER A 269 -18.29 -19.09 -6.31
CA SER A 269 -16.83 -19.08 -6.32
C SER A 269 -16.29 -17.80 -5.68
N ARG A 270 -15.25 -17.96 -4.85
CA ARG A 270 -14.52 -16.84 -4.23
C ARG A 270 -13.62 -16.13 -5.24
N ASP A 271 -13.27 -16.77 -6.34
CA ASP A 271 -12.37 -16.21 -7.34
C ASP A 271 -13.10 -15.26 -8.29
N TYR A 272 -12.35 -14.30 -8.82
CA TYR A 272 -12.70 -13.57 -10.03
C TYR A 272 -11.89 -14.16 -11.20
N PRO A 273 -12.46 -15.10 -12.00
CA PRO A 273 -11.68 -15.90 -12.98
C PRO A 273 -10.86 -15.09 -13.99
N ASN A 274 -11.29 -13.86 -14.30
CA ASN A 274 -10.65 -12.99 -15.29
C ASN A 274 -10.23 -11.62 -14.69
N ALA A 275 -10.07 -11.50 -13.36
CA ALA A 275 -9.63 -10.24 -12.74
C ALA A 275 -8.33 -9.71 -13.35
N TRP A 276 -7.39 -10.61 -13.62
CA TRP A 276 -6.08 -10.30 -14.17
C TRP A 276 -6.11 -9.59 -15.54
N LYS A 277 -7.22 -9.70 -16.30
CA LYS A 277 -7.39 -8.94 -17.55
C LYS A 277 -7.58 -7.45 -17.31
N TYR A 278 -8.16 -7.05 -16.17
CA TYR A 278 -8.15 -5.65 -15.74
C TYR A 278 -6.73 -5.18 -15.40
N ARG A 279 -5.96 -5.99 -14.63
CA ARG A 279 -4.55 -5.69 -14.34
C ARG A 279 -3.74 -5.48 -15.62
N ASP A 280 -3.84 -6.40 -16.57
CA ASP A 280 -3.11 -6.32 -17.84
C ASP A 280 -3.58 -5.15 -18.71
N TRP A 281 -4.86 -4.79 -18.67
CA TRP A 281 -5.37 -3.59 -19.32
C TRP A 281 -4.78 -2.31 -18.71
N VAL A 282 -4.68 -2.24 -17.37
CA VAL A 282 -4.02 -1.10 -16.69
C VAL A 282 -2.54 -1.02 -17.07
N VAL A 283 -1.83 -2.16 -17.12
CA VAL A 283 -0.45 -2.23 -17.63
C VAL A 283 -0.35 -1.68 -19.05
N GLY A 284 -1.23 -2.13 -19.94
CA GLY A 284 -1.31 -1.65 -21.32
C GLY A 284 -1.61 -0.15 -21.43
N ALA A 285 -2.52 0.37 -20.61
CA ALA A 285 -2.90 1.78 -20.60
C ALA A 285 -1.72 2.69 -20.21
N PHE A 286 -0.96 2.34 -19.17
CA PHE A 286 0.24 3.10 -18.80
C PHE A 286 1.39 2.91 -19.80
N SER A 287 1.62 1.69 -20.28
CA SER A 287 2.63 1.40 -21.32
C SER A 287 2.37 2.20 -22.61
N GLY A 288 1.10 2.31 -23.02
CA GLY A 288 0.68 3.08 -24.18
C GLY A 288 0.53 4.59 -23.95
N ASP A 289 0.74 5.07 -22.72
CA ASP A 289 0.49 6.46 -22.31
C ASP A 289 -0.92 6.94 -22.67
N MET A 290 -1.93 6.11 -22.36
CA MET A 290 -3.33 6.47 -22.53
C MET A 290 -3.60 7.79 -21.79
N PRO A 291 -4.20 8.80 -22.46
CA PRO A 291 -4.59 10.04 -21.81
C PRO A 291 -5.43 9.78 -20.56
N TYR A 292 -5.04 10.39 -19.42
CA TYR A 292 -5.65 10.06 -18.13
C TYR A 292 -7.15 10.37 -18.06
N ASP A 293 -7.63 11.39 -18.78
CA ASP A 293 -9.05 11.68 -18.95
C ASP A 293 -9.79 10.50 -19.61
N LYS A 294 -9.21 9.90 -20.66
CA LYS A 294 -9.77 8.71 -21.34
C LYS A 294 -9.68 7.47 -20.46
N PHE A 295 -8.60 7.33 -19.71
CA PHE A 295 -8.43 6.25 -18.75
C PHE A 295 -9.53 6.27 -17.67
N ILE A 296 -9.86 7.45 -17.13
CA ILE A 296 -10.99 7.63 -16.21
C ILE A 296 -12.31 7.22 -16.86
N VAL A 297 -12.60 7.73 -18.07
CA VAL A 297 -13.86 7.46 -18.75
C VAL A 297 -14.03 5.96 -19.05
N ALA A 298 -12.97 5.30 -19.50
CA ALA A 298 -12.96 3.87 -19.75
C ALA A 298 -13.31 3.06 -18.50
N GLN A 299 -12.78 3.43 -17.32
CA GLN A 299 -13.04 2.69 -16.09
C GLN A 299 -14.45 2.86 -15.55
N LEU A 300 -15.08 4.02 -15.75
CA LEU A 300 -16.41 4.33 -15.20
C LEU A 300 -17.56 3.95 -16.15
N ALA A 301 -17.32 4.05 -17.46
CA ALA A 301 -18.34 3.89 -18.49
C ALA A 301 -17.83 3.15 -19.75
N GLY A 302 -16.80 2.31 -19.63
CA GLY A 302 -16.20 1.61 -20.76
C GLY A 302 -17.17 0.70 -21.53
N ASP A 303 -18.20 0.16 -20.89
CA ASP A 303 -19.27 -0.61 -21.53
C ASP A 303 -20.16 0.25 -22.45
N GLN A 304 -20.14 1.57 -22.27
CA GLN A 304 -20.89 2.55 -23.06
C GLN A 304 -20.03 3.17 -24.18
N LEU A 305 -18.75 2.78 -24.29
CA LEU A 305 -17.86 3.21 -25.36
C LEU A 305 -17.88 2.18 -26.50
N GLU A 306 -17.67 2.65 -27.73
CA GLU A 306 -17.66 1.78 -28.92
C GLU A 306 -16.40 0.90 -29.02
N ASP A 307 -15.37 1.18 -28.22
CA ASP A 307 -14.08 0.47 -28.26
C ASP A 307 -14.10 -0.79 -27.37
N PRO A 308 -14.10 -2.00 -27.94
CA PRO A 308 -14.07 -3.22 -27.14
C PRO A 308 -12.77 -3.39 -26.33
N ALA A 309 -11.68 -2.70 -26.70
CA ALA A 309 -10.40 -2.78 -25.98
C ALA A 309 -10.49 -2.21 -24.56
N VAL A 310 -11.49 -1.36 -24.26
CA VAL A 310 -11.69 -0.81 -22.91
C VAL A 310 -12.62 -1.65 -22.04
N ALA A 311 -13.21 -2.73 -22.55
CA ALA A 311 -14.13 -3.57 -21.77
C ALA A 311 -13.54 -4.09 -20.43
N PRO A 312 -12.24 -4.47 -20.33
CA PRO A 312 -11.65 -4.87 -19.04
C PRO A 312 -11.64 -3.75 -17.99
N ALA A 313 -11.68 -2.47 -18.39
CA ALA A 313 -11.55 -1.30 -17.50
C ALA A 313 -12.64 -1.23 -16.42
N SER A 314 -13.80 -1.85 -16.68
CA SER A 314 -14.90 -2.00 -15.72
C SER A 314 -14.48 -2.65 -14.39
N GLY A 315 -13.36 -3.39 -14.38
CA GLY A 315 -12.77 -3.95 -13.18
C GLY A 315 -12.54 -2.95 -12.04
N PHE A 316 -12.31 -1.67 -12.35
CA PHE A 316 -12.20 -0.59 -11.36
C PHE A 316 -13.43 -0.49 -10.43
N LEU A 317 -14.62 -0.73 -10.98
CA LEU A 317 -15.89 -0.66 -10.23
C LEU A 317 -16.38 -2.04 -9.74
N THR A 318 -15.93 -3.14 -10.35
CA THR A 318 -16.52 -4.48 -10.14
C THR A 318 -15.63 -5.47 -9.40
N LEU A 319 -14.30 -5.23 -9.33
CA LEU A 319 -13.35 -6.09 -8.62
C LEU A 319 -13.17 -5.69 -7.14
N GLY A 320 -14.02 -4.82 -6.62
CA GLY A 320 -14.06 -4.43 -5.21
C GLY A 320 -14.49 -5.57 -4.27
N ARG A 321 -14.55 -5.24 -2.97
CA ARG A 321 -14.96 -6.18 -1.92
C ARG A 321 -16.45 -6.52 -2.07
N ARG A 322 -16.81 -7.78 -1.82
CA ARG A 322 -18.22 -8.19 -1.70
C ARG A 322 -18.74 -8.06 -0.26
N PHE A 323 -19.99 -7.63 -0.17
CA PHE A 323 -20.75 -7.51 1.07
C PHE A 323 -22.01 -8.38 0.94
N LEU A 324 -22.14 -9.38 1.81
CA LEU A 324 -23.22 -10.38 1.71
C LEU A 324 -24.60 -9.75 1.79
N ASN A 325 -25.36 -9.89 0.70
CA ASN A 325 -26.72 -9.38 0.57
C ASN A 325 -26.86 -7.88 0.92
N ASN A 326 -25.79 -7.10 0.79
CA ASN A 326 -25.82 -5.66 1.05
C ASN A 326 -25.40 -4.85 -0.19
N PRO A 327 -26.33 -4.58 -1.12
CA PRO A 327 -26.05 -3.76 -2.29
C PRO A 327 -25.68 -2.32 -1.92
N HIS A 328 -26.13 -1.81 -0.76
CA HIS A 328 -25.84 -0.45 -0.31
C HIS A 328 -24.35 -0.27 -0.01
N ASP A 329 -23.72 -1.25 0.64
CA ASP A 329 -22.28 -1.19 0.94
C ASP A 329 -21.42 -1.40 -0.32
N ILE A 330 -21.90 -2.15 -1.32
CA ILE A 330 -21.22 -2.26 -2.63
C ILE A 330 -21.26 -0.90 -3.36
N ILE A 331 -22.40 -0.21 -3.31
CA ILE A 331 -22.52 1.13 -3.92
C ILE A 331 -21.66 2.14 -3.17
N ASP A 332 -21.66 2.12 -1.84
CA ASP A 332 -20.81 2.96 -1.00
C ASP A 332 -19.32 2.75 -1.34
N ASP A 333 -18.87 1.50 -1.43
CA ASP A 333 -17.53 1.12 -1.87
C ASP A 333 -17.20 1.72 -3.27
N ARG A 334 -18.15 1.73 -4.22
CA ARG A 334 -17.96 2.36 -5.54
C ARG A 334 -17.88 3.89 -5.48
N ILE A 335 -18.75 4.54 -4.72
CA ILE A 335 -18.71 6.00 -4.51
C ILE A 335 -17.36 6.37 -3.90
N ASP A 336 -16.93 5.61 -2.91
CA ASP A 336 -15.71 5.82 -2.16
C ASP A 336 -14.44 5.72 -3.04
N VAL A 337 -14.29 4.66 -3.85
CA VAL A 337 -13.11 4.54 -4.74
C VAL A 337 -13.09 5.61 -5.82
N VAL A 338 -14.25 6.03 -6.32
CA VAL A 338 -14.37 7.08 -7.33
C VAL A 338 -13.98 8.43 -6.74
N THR A 339 -14.54 8.77 -5.57
CA THR A 339 -14.39 10.09 -4.96
C THR A 339 -13.01 10.25 -4.29
N ARG A 340 -12.54 9.27 -3.51
CA ARG A 340 -11.17 9.32 -2.94
C ARG A 340 -10.09 9.06 -3.98
N GLY A 341 -10.33 8.15 -4.92
CA GLY A 341 -9.34 7.77 -5.94
C GLY A 341 -9.12 8.85 -7.00
N LEU A 342 -10.20 9.40 -7.54
CA LEU A 342 -10.14 10.30 -8.70
C LEU A 342 -10.25 11.79 -8.33
N LEU A 343 -11.01 12.12 -7.27
CA LEU A 343 -11.24 13.51 -6.84
C LEU A 343 -10.51 13.87 -5.55
N GLY A 344 -9.97 12.90 -4.82
CA GLY A 344 -9.33 13.15 -3.53
C GLY A 344 -10.28 13.75 -2.50
N LEU A 345 -11.54 13.32 -2.46
CA LEU A 345 -12.56 13.78 -1.51
C LEU A 345 -13.18 12.62 -0.72
N THR A 346 -13.45 12.85 0.56
CA THR A 346 -14.06 11.88 1.49
C THR A 346 -15.59 11.93 1.46
N VAL A 347 -16.19 11.72 0.29
CA VAL A 347 -17.66 11.85 0.10
C VAL A 347 -18.45 10.80 0.89
N ALA A 348 -17.89 9.62 1.16
CA ALA A 348 -18.59 8.54 1.86
C ALA A 348 -19.06 8.92 3.28
N CYS A 349 -18.41 9.90 3.93
CA CYS A 349 -18.89 10.43 5.22
C CYS A 349 -20.28 11.10 5.10
N ALA A 350 -20.63 11.61 3.92
CA ALA A 350 -21.92 12.23 3.64
C ALA A 350 -23.08 11.22 3.52
N ARG A 351 -22.83 9.92 3.69
CA ARG A 351 -23.85 8.85 3.65
C ARG A 351 -24.92 9.01 4.73
N CYS A 352 -24.52 9.42 5.94
CA CYS A 352 -25.41 9.44 7.11
C CYS A 352 -25.86 10.85 7.50
N HIS A 353 -25.04 11.86 7.23
CA HIS A 353 -25.27 13.25 7.57
C HIS A 353 -24.45 14.13 6.61
N ASP A 354 -24.75 15.43 6.52
CA ASP A 354 -23.95 16.33 5.68
C ASP A 354 -22.49 16.30 6.14
N HIS A 355 -21.56 16.32 5.18
CA HIS A 355 -20.15 16.14 5.48
C HIS A 355 -19.68 17.17 6.53
N LYS A 356 -18.95 16.71 7.56
CA LYS A 356 -18.68 17.51 8.77
C LYS A 356 -17.93 18.83 8.50
N TYR A 357 -17.12 18.89 7.44
CA TYR A 357 -16.22 20.02 7.16
C TYR A 357 -16.38 20.57 5.74
N ASP A 358 -16.26 19.69 4.73
CA ASP A 358 -16.50 20.07 3.34
C ASP A 358 -17.98 20.33 3.05
N ALA A 359 -18.25 21.26 2.13
CA ALA A 359 -19.60 21.60 1.66
C ALA A 359 -20.19 20.51 0.74
N ILE A 360 -20.31 19.29 1.27
CA ILE A 360 -20.84 18.11 0.58
C ILE A 360 -22.12 17.69 1.32
N PRO A 361 -23.31 18.10 0.84
CA PRO A 361 -24.56 17.71 1.46
C PRO A 361 -24.81 16.21 1.26
N THR A 362 -25.60 15.62 2.14
CA THR A 362 -26.09 14.23 2.05
C THR A 362 -26.74 13.98 0.69
N ALA A 363 -27.44 14.99 0.14
CA ALA A 363 -28.04 14.94 -1.18
C ALA A 363 -27.03 14.57 -2.29
N ASP A 364 -25.81 15.11 -2.25
CA ASP A 364 -24.78 14.84 -3.25
C ASP A 364 -24.30 13.38 -3.21
N TYR A 365 -24.12 12.83 -2.01
CA TYR A 365 -23.83 11.41 -1.85
C TYR A 365 -24.95 10.55 -2.48
N TYR A 366 -26.21 10.90 -2.24
CA TYR A 366 -27.34 10.16 -2.78
C TYR A 366 -27.58 10.39 -4.28
N SER A 367 -27.16 11.53 -4.83
CA SER A 367 -27.09 11.77 -6.27
C SER A 367 -26.10 10.82 -6.95
N LEU A 368 -24.90 10.61 -6.37
CA LEU A 368 -23.94 9.61 -6.84
C LEU A 368 -24.43 8.17 -6.59
N TYR A 369 -25.06 7.91 -5.44
CA TYR A 369 -25.69 6.63 -5.13
C TYR A 369 -26.69 6.23 -6.22
N GLY A 370 -27.52 7.17 -6.68
CA GLY A 370 -28.48 6.92 -7.77
C GLY A 370 -27.82 6.48 -9.06
N VAL A 371 -26.61 6.96 -9.37
CA VAL A 371 -25.85 6.54 -10.55
C VAL A 371 -25.56 5.04 -10.47
N PHE A 372 -24.94 4.59 -9.39
CA PHE A 372 -24.58 3.17 -9.23
C PHE A 372 -25.78 2.26 -8.92
N ALA A 373 -26.82 2.78 -8.26
CA ALA A 373 -28.08 2.08 -8.04
C ALA A 373 -28.85 1.84 -9.35
N SER A 374 -28.63 2.69 -10.36
CA SER A 374 -29.16 2.56 -11.72
C SER A 374 -28.31 1.65 -12.61
N SER A 375 -27.29 0.99 -12.06
CA SER A 375 -26.45 0.03 -12.77
C SER A 375 -26.60 -1.39 -12.20
N ALA A 376 -26.31 -2.39 -13.02
CA ALA A 376 -26.31 -3.80 -12.66
C ALA A 376 -25.00 -4.45 -13.12
N GLU A 377 -24.48 -5.38 -12.32
CA GLU A 377 -23.33 -6.16 -12.76
C GLU A 377 -23.76 -7.29 -13.68
N THR A 378 -22.97 -7.54 -14.72
CA THR A 378 -23.16 -8.67 -15.64
C THR A 378 -21.89 -9.50 -15.65
N ALA A 379 -22.03 -10.80 -15.37
CA ALA A 379 -20.94 -11.75 -15.47
C ALA A 379 -20.50 -11.90 -16.95
N ARG A 380 -19.20 -12.11 -17.15
CA ARG A 380 -18.58 -12.30 -18.46
C ARG A 380 -17.69 -13.53 -18.39
N GLU A 381 -17.74 -14.39 -19.42
CA GLU A 381 -16.92 -15.62 -19.46
C GLU A 381 -15.44 -15.31 -19.70
N ASP A 382 -15.14 -14.24 -20.42
CA ASP A 382 -13.81 -13.92 -20.94
C ASP A 382 -13.24 -12.60 -20.40
N LEU A 383 -13.95 -11.90 -19.52
CA LEU A 383 -13.57 -10.58 -19.00
C LEU A 383 -13.94 -10.47 -17.52
N PRO A 384 -13.39 -9.48 -16.79
CA PRO A 384 -13.94 -9.13 -15.48
C PRO A 384 -15.44 -8.77 -15.62
N PRO A 385 -16.22 -8.86 -14.52
CA PRO A 385 -17.62 -8.45 -14.55
C PRO A 385 -17.76 -7.02 -15.05
N ALA A 386 -18.72 -6.80 -15.95
CA ALA A 386 -19.06 -5.46 -16.41
C ALA A 386 -20.10 -4.83 -15.48
N LEU A 387 -20.09 -3.51 -15.36
CA LEU A 387 -21.18 -2.75 -14.78
C LEU A 387 -21.95 -2.11 -15.94
N VAL A 388 -23.21 -2.50 -16.14
CA VAL A 388 -24.07 -2.02 -17.24
C VAL A 388 -25.26 -1.25 -16.71
N ASP A 389 -25.90 -0.47 -17.57
CA ASP A 389 -27.09 0.30 -17.19
C ASP A 389 -28.31 -0.61 -17.04
N LYS A 390 -29.12 -0.34 -16.01
CA LYS A 390 -30.44 -0.97 -15.90
C LYS A 390 -31.36 -0.41 -17.00
N PRO A 391 -32.31 -1.22 -17.51
CA PRO A 391 -33.30 -0.73 -18.48
C PRO A 391 -34.10 0.48 -17.96
N GLU A 392 -34.41 0.48 -16.66
CA GLU A 392 -35.09 1.57 -15.98
C GLU A 392 -34.18 2.13 -14.86
N PRO A 393 -33.72 3.38 -14.99
CA PRO A 393 -32.89 4.02 -13.98
C PRO A 393 -33.65 4.23 -12.66
N VAL A 394 -32.96 3.99 -11.54
CA VAL A 394 -33.53 4.18 -10.21
C VAL A 394 -33.51 5.66 -9.85
N THR A 395 -34.64 6.20 -9.40
CA THR A 395 -34.67 7.53 -8.77
C THR A 395 -34.25 7.35 -7.30
N PRO A 396 -33.07 7.84 -6.88
CA PRO A 396 -32.61 7.63 -5.52
C PRO A 396 -33.38 8.53 -4.54
N VAL A 397 -33.44 8.07 -3.30
CA VAL A 397 -33.90 8.86 -2.15
C VAL A 397 -32.77 8.95 -1.14
N VAL A 398 -32.73 10.03 -0.36
CA VAL A 398 -31.83 10.13 0.78
C VAL A 398 -32.23 9.09 1.82
N PHE A 399 -31.30 8.25 2.29
CA PHE A 399 -31.57 7.41 3.46
C PHE A 399 -31.25 8.22 4.71
N LEU A 400 -32.26 8.48 5.53
CA LEU A 400 -32.09 9.26 6.75
C LEU A 400 -31.15 8.50 7.70
N ARG A 401 -30.07 9.16 8.12
CA ARG A 401 -28.99 8.57 8.92
C ARG A 401 -28.35 7.33 8.27
N GLY A 402 -28.36 7.27 6.94
CA GLY A 402 -27.80 6.17 6.16
C GLY A 402 -28.60 4.87 6.22
N ASN A 403 -29.81 4.87 6.81
CA ASN A 403 -30.63 3.67 7.01
C ASN A 403 -31.60 3.44 5.84
N PRO A 404 -31.43 2.39 5.01
CA PRO A 404 -32.30 2.13 3.86
C PRO A 404 -33.78 1.93 4.21
N GLY A 405 -34.11 1.56 5.45
CA GLY A 405 -35.48 1.44 5.93
C GLY A 405 -36.16 2.78 6.26
N MET A 406 -35.43 3.90 6.19
CA MET A 406 -35.90 5.26 6.51
C MET A 406 -35.70 6.19 5.30
N PRO A 407 -36.55 6.09 4.25
CA PRO A 407 -36.44 6.93 3.07
C PRO A 407 -36.82 8.38 3.37
N GLY A 408 -35.98 9.30 2.92
CA GLY A 408 -36.20 10.74 2.94
C GLY A 408 -36.55 11.30 1.55
N PRO A 409 -36.24 12.59 1.29
CA PRO A 409 -36.54 13.23 0.01
C PRO A 409 -35.86 12.54 -1.18
N SER A 410 -36.54 12.59 -2.34
CA SER A 410 -35.95 12.20 -3.63
C SER A 410 -34.88 13.20 -4.06
N VAL A 411 -33.78 12.70 -4.62
CA VAL A 411 -32.71 13.54 -5.20
C VAL A 411 -32.45 13.10 -6.64
N PRO A 412 -32.23 14.01 -7.59
CA PRO A 412 -31.84 13.62 -8.93
C PRO A 412 -30.42 13.04 -8.91
N ARG A 413 -30.13 12.12 -9.85
CA ARG A 413 -28.75 11.74 -10.15
C ARG A 413 -28.01 12.98 -10.65
N GLY A 414 -26.77 13.18 -10.22
CA GLY A 414 -26.02 14.40 -10.53
C GLY A 414 -24.61 14.35 -9.98
N PHE A 415 -23.83 15.40 -10.29
CA PHE A 415 -22.47 15.57 -9.79
C PHE A 415 -22.44 16.33 -8.45
N LEU A 416 -21.27 16.37 -7.82
CA LEU A 416 -21.06 17.09 -6.56
C LEU A 416 -21.29 18.60 -6.76
N THR A 417 -22.13 19.19 -5.92
CA THR A 417 -22.46 20.61 -5.93
C THR A 417 -21.23 21.48 -5.69
N CYS A 418 -20.35 21.08 -4.77
CA CYS A 418 -19.10 21.79 -4.45
C CYS A 418 -18.09 21.85 -5.62
N LEU A 419 -18.26 21.02 -6.65
CA LEU A 419 -17.43 21.00 -7.87
C LEU A 419 -18.17 21.52 -9.11
N SER A 420 -19.41 21.96 -8.97
CA SER A 420 -20.27 22.39 -10.08
C SER A 420 -20.34 23.92 -10.14
N THR A 421 -19.72 24.52 -11.16
CA THR A 421 -19.67 25.99 -11.32
C THR A 421 -21.02 26.64 -11.62
N ASP A 422 -21.91 25.93 -12.31
CA ASP A 422 -23.25 26.44 -12.71
C ASP A 422 -24.39 25.84 -11.87
N GLY A 423 -24.08 25.27 -10.70
CA GLY A 423 -25.01 24.48 -9.90
C GLY A 423 -25.22 23.05 -10.42
N PRO A 424 -25.86 22.17 -9.62
CA PRO A 424 -26.02 20.75 -9.96
C PRO A 424 -27.00 20.59 -11.12
N ARG A 425 -26.50 20.16 -12.29
CA ARG A 425 -27.36 19.71 -13.39
C ARG A 425 -27.66 18.22 -13.21
N PRO A 426 -28.94 17.80 -13.21
CA PRO A 426 -29.29 16.40 -13.21
C PRO A 426 -28.69 15.64 -14.38
N PHE A 427 -28.31 14.38 -14.16
CA PHE A 427 -27.92 13.45 -15.21
C PHE A 427 -29.16 12.84 -15.87
N GLU A 428 -29.23 12.90 -17.19
CA GLU A 428 -30.43 12.59 -17.97
C GLU A 428 -30.36 11.24 -18.68
N HIS A 429 -29.17 10.68 -18.89
CA HIS A 429 -28.97 9.53 -19.79
C HIS A 429 -28.60 8.25 -19.05
N GLY A 430 -29.42 7.21 -19.24
CA GLY A 430 -29.17 5.88 -18.65
C GLY A 430 -28.99 5.95 -17.14
N SER A 431 -27.92 5.31 -16.64
CA SER A 431 -27.54 5.41 -15.23
C SER A 431 -26.92 6.76 -14.85
N GLY A 432 -26.46 7.56 -15.80
CA GLY A 432 -25.64 8.75 -15.57
C GLY A 432 -24.14 8.43 -15.35
N ARG A 433 -23.69 7.18 -15.51
CA ARG A 433 -22.26 6.82 -15.35
C ARG A 433 -21.34 7.51 -16.35
N LEU A 434 -21.74 7.62 -17.62
CA LEU A 434 -20.94 8.33 -18.62
C LEU A 434 -20.90 9.84 -18.34
N GLU A 435 -22.02 10.44 -17.92
CA GLU A 435 -22.07 11.85 -17.53
C GLU A 435 -21.20 12.12 -16.29
N LEU A 436 -21.24 11.24 -15.29
CA LEU A 436 -20.33 11.26 -14.14
C LEU A 436 -18.86 11.16 -14.58
N ALA A 437 -18.56 10.22 -15.48
CA ALA A 437 -17.20 10.02 -15.97
C ALA A 437 -16.66 11.25 -16.71
N GLN A 438 -17.50 11.89 -17.54
CA GLN A 438 -17.16 13.12 -18.25
C GLN A 438 -17.00 14.31 -17.30
N ALA A 439 -17.82 14.41 -16.24
CA ALA A 439 -17.70 15.45 -15.23
C ALA A 439 -16.39 15.33 -14.41
N ILE A 440 -15.98 14.10 -14.09
CA ILE A 440 -14.68 13.84 -13.43
C ILE A 440 -13.53 14.12 -14.39
N ALA A 441 -13.58 13.62 -15.63
CA ALA A 441 -12.52 13.78 -16.62
C ALA A 441 -12.46 15.17 -17.28
N SER A 442 -13.34 16.10 -16.89
CA SER A 442 -13.40 17.44 -17.47
C SER A 442 -12.13 18.25 -17.13
N PRO A 443 -11.56 19.01 -18.09
CA PRO A 443 -10.48 19.97 -17.81
C PRO A 443 -10.94 21.18 -16.98
N ASP A 444 -12.25 21.33 -16.75
CA ASP A 444 -12.81 22.33 -15.86
C ASP A 444 -12.97 21.81 -14.43
N ASN A 445 -12.81 20.50 -14.20
CA ASN A 445 -12.80 19.92 -12.87
C ASN A 445 -11.55 20.37 -12.09
N PRO A 446 -11.68 21.00 -10.92
CA PRO A 446 -10.54 21.57 -10.19
C PRO A 446 -9.63 20.52 -9.53
N LEU A 447 -10.08 19.28 -9.39
CA LEU A 447 -9.40 18.25 -8.59
C LEU A 447 -8.69 17.20 -9.43
N THR A 448 -9.31 16.71 -10.51
CA THR A 448 -8.84 15.52 -11.24
C THR A 448 -7.36 15.60 -11.65
N ALA A 449 -6.95 16.73 -12.24
CA ALA A 449 -5.55 16.93 -12.63
C ALA A 449 -4.62 17.11 -11.42
N ARG A 450 -5.04 17.86 -10.39
CA ARG A 450 -4.22 18.09 -9.18
C ARG A 450 -3.99 16.81 -8.39
N VAL A 451 -5.03 16.00 -8.22
CA VAL A 451 -4.96 14.73 -7.50
C VAL A 451 -4.00 13.78 -8.22
N TRP A 452 -4.13 13.65 -9.54
CA TRP A 452 -3.22 12.78 -10.30
C TRP A 452 -1.77 13.30 -10.26
N VAL A 453 -1.56 14.60 -10.52
CA VAL A 453 -0.23 15.23 -10.41
C VAL A 453 0.38 15.00 -9.04
N ASN A 454 -0.38 15.19 -7.97
CA ASN A 454 0.10 15.00 -6.62
C ASN A 454 0.48 13.54 -6.33
N ARG A 455 -0.26 12.56 -6.89
CA ARG A 455 0.06 11.13 -6.78
C ARG A 455 1.33 10.76 -7.54
N VAL A 456 1.45 11.23 -8.79
CA VAL A 456 2.67 11.05 -9.61
C VAL A 456 3.87 11.65 -8.88
N TRP A 457 3.71 12.86 -8.34
CA TRP A 457 4.74 13.53 -7.54
C TRP A 457 5.10 12.72 -6.28
N ALA A 458 4.10 12.29 -5.51
CA ALA A 458 4.32 11.50 -4.29
C ALA A 458 5.07 10.20 -4.59
N HIS A 459 4.75 9.54 -5.70
CA HIS A 459 5.42 8.32 -6.10
C HIS A 459 6.92 8.54 -6.41
N LEU A 460 7.25 9.60 -7.16
CA LEU A 460 8.63 9.90 -7.55
C LEU A 460 9.44 10.53 -6.42
N ALA A 461 8.87 11.49 -5.70
CA ALA A 461 9.56 12.30 -4.68
C ALA A 461 9.41 11.77 -3.24
N GLY A 462 8.59 10.74 -3.02
CA GLY A 462 8.34 10.10 -1.72
C GLY A 462 7.29 10.79 -0.83
N ARG A 463 6.89 12.04 -1.12
CA ARG A 463 5.77 12.74 -0.47
C ARG A 463 5.09 13.66 -1.46
N GLY A 464 3.76 13.69 -1.47
CA GLY A 464 2.98 14.60 -2.30
C GLY A 464 3.22 16.07 -1.94
N LEU A 465 3.00 16.97 -2.89
CA LEU A 465 2.96 18.41 -2.62
C LEU A 465 1.85 18.72 -1.62
N ALA A 466 0.67 18.12 -1.79
CA ALA A 466 -0.33 17.96 -0.75
C ALA A 466 -0.10 16.61 -0.05
N ALA A 467 0.05 16.62 1.28
CA ALA A 467 0.45 15.45 2.04
C ALA A 467 -0.63 14.36 2.13
N THR A 468 -1.89 14.69 1.83
CA THR A 468 -3.06 13.81 1.90
C THR A 468 -3.59 13.50 0.49
N PRO A 469 -3.09 12.45 -0.20
CA PRO A 469 -3.41 12.23 -1.62
C PRO A 469 -4.88 11.95 -1.92
N SER A 470 -5.66 11.54 -0.91
CA SER A 470 -7.10 11.21 -1.04
C SER A 470 -8.02 12.14 -0.23
N ASP A 471 -7.48 13.24 0.32
CA ASP A 471 -8.26 14.26 1.03
C ASP A 471 -7.67 15.66 0.75
N PHE A 472 -8.26 16.33 -0.24
CA PHE A 472 -8.00 17.71 -0.64
C PHE A 472 -9.05 18.67 -0.07
N GLY A 473 -9.95 18.17 0.80
CA GLY A 473 -10.96 18.97 1.46
C GLY A 473 -10.36 19.91 2.52
N VAL A 474 -11.23 20.54 3.29
CA VAL A 474 -10.88 21.54 4.33
C VAL A 474 -9.97 20.95 5.42
N ARG A 475 -10.01 19.63 5.64
CA ARG A 475 -9.11 18.95 6.59
C ARG A 475 -7.77 18.54 5.99
N GLY A 476 -7.65 18.53 4.68
CA GLY A 476 -6.42 18.20 3.99
C GLY A 476 -5.33 19.22 4.31
N GLU A 477 -4.08 18.78 4.40
CA GLU A 477 -2.97 19.73 4.54
C GLU A 477 -2.83 20.54 3.24
N PRO A 478 -2.70 21.87 3.31
CA PRO A 478 -2.46 22.67 2.11
C PRO A 478 -1.19 22.21 1.39
N PRO A 479 -1.12 22.34 0.05
CA PRO A 479 0.09 21.99 -0.69
C PRO A 479 1.28 22.82 -0.19
N THR A 480 2.44 22.19 -0.05
CA THR A 480 3.70 22.88 0.28
C THR A 480 4.12 23.88 -0.78
N HIS A 481 3.77 23.59 -2.05
CA HIS A 481 4.03 24.43 -3.22
C HIS A 481 2.74 24.56 -4.05
N PRO A 482 1.77 25.40 -3.64
CA PRO A 482 0.47 25.47 -4.30
C PRO A 482 0.57 25.94 -5.75
N GLU A 483 1.41 26.94 -6.05
CA GLU A 483 1.64 27.41 -7.42
C GLU A 483 2.27 26.34 -8.32
N LEU A 484 3.18 25.52 -7.77
CA LEU A 484 3.79 24.42 -8.51
C LEU A 484 2.76 23.32 -8.81
N LEU A 485 1.90 22.98 -7.85
CA LEU A 485 0.84 22.00 -8.05
C LEU A 485 -0.13 22.44 -9.14
N ASP A 486 -0.58 23.70 -9.08
CA ASP A 486 -1.49 24.27 -10.08
C ASP A 486 -0.83 24.38 -11.46
N TRP A 487 0.42 24.82 -11.51
CA TRP A 487 1.18 24.88 -12.76
C TRP A 487 1.35 23.50 -13.40
N LEU A 488 1.72 22.48 -12.61
CA LEU A 488 1.81 21.09 -13.10
C LEU A 488 0.45 20.55 -13.55
N ALA A 489 -0.64 20.85 -12.83
CA ALA A 489 -1.99 20.43 -13.21
C ALA A 489 -2.45 21.07 -14.53
N CYS A 490 -2.28 22.38 -14.70
CA CYS A 490 -2.58 23.07 -15.94
C CYS A 490 -1.72 22.54 -17.09
N ARG A 491 -0.42 22.30 -16.84
CA ARG A 491 0.49 21.79 -17.85
C ARG A 491 0.17 20.35 -18.24
N PHE A 492 -0.22 19.51 -17.29
CA PHE A 492 -0.65 18.14 -17.53
C PHE A 492 -1.87 18.07 -18.46
N ILE A 493 -2.87 18.93 -18.24
CA ILE A 493 -4.02 19.08 -19.15
C ILE A 493 -3.55 19.55 -20.54
N ALA A 494 -2.68 20.56 -20.59
CA ALA A 494 -2.17 21.13 -21.85
C ALA A 494 -1.31 20.13 -22.66
N ASP A 495 -0.59 19.24 -21.97
CA ASP A 495 0.21 18.16 -22.56
C ASP A 495 -0.67 16.92 -22.89
N GLY A 496 -2.00 17.09 -22.96
CA GLY A 496 -2.94 16.06 -23.41
C GLY A 496 -3.17 14.95 -22.39
N TRP A 497 -3.05 15.24 -21.09
CA TRP A 497 -3.21 14.27 -20.00
C TRP A 497 -2.22 13.10 -20.05
N SER A 498 -1.05 13.30 -20.67
CA SER A 498 0.03 12.31 -20.76
C SER A 498 0.74 12.15 -19.42
N THR A 499 0.67 10.93 -18.87
CA THR A 499 1.33 10.60 -17.61
C THR A 499 2.84 10.51 -17.83
N LYS A 500 3.30 9.97 -18.96
CA LYS A 500 4.73 9.92 -19.29
C LYS A 500 5.33 11.32 -19.46
N ALA A 501 4.63 12.27 -20.08
CA ALA A 501 5.12 13.65 -20.21
C ALA A 501 5.26 14.33 -18.85
N LEU A 502 4.31 14.11 -17.94
CA LEU A 502 4.38 14.62 -16.56
C LEU A 502 5.57 14.01 -15.81
N ILE A 503 5.74 12.69 -15.86
CA ILE A 503 6.86 11.98 -15.22
C ILE A 503 8.19 12.48 -15.78
N ARG A 504 8.32 12.53 -17.12
CA ARG A 504 9.51 13.03 -17.82
C ARG A 504 9.91 14.41 -17.31
N ARG A 505 8.94 15.32 -17.16
CA ARG A 505 9.16 16.67 -16.64
C ARG A 505 9.69 16.68 -15.21
N ILE A 506 9.14 15.82 -14.34
CA ILE A 506 9.56 15.71 -12.94
C ILE A 506 10.97 15.13 -12.84
N VAL A 507 11.26 14.01 -13.51
CA VAL A 507 12.56 13.33 -13.37
C VAL A 507 13.71 14.13 -13.99
N LEU A 508 13.44 14.96 -15.01
CA LEU A 508 14.43 15.88 -15.57
C LEU A 508 14.73 17.11 -14.70
N SER A 509 13.93 17.38 -13.67
CA SER A 509 14.16 18.51 -12.77
C SER A 509 15.44 18.33 -11.94
N ARG A 510 16.13 19.42 -11.64
CA ARG A 510 17.24 19.39 -10.67
C ARG A 510 16.75 19.00 -9.28
N THR A 511 15.51 19.36 -8.92
CA THR A 511 14.87 18.94 -7.67
C THR A 511 14.85 17.42 -7.51
N TYR A 512 14.41 16.68 -8.55
CA TYR A 512 14.43 15.21 -8.54
C TYR A 512 15.85 14.65 -8.52
N ARG A 513 16.80 15.31 -9.19
CA ARG A 513 18.20 14.86 -9.31
C ARG A 513 19.09 15.17 -8.11
N GLN A 514 18.55 15.74 -7.03
CA GLN A 514 19.29 16.04 -5.80
C GLN A 514 19.80 14.76 -5.12
N SER A 515 20.90 14.88 -4.38
CA SER A 515 21.39 13.85 -3.48
C SER A 515 20.44 13.67 -2.29
N SER A 516 20.39 12.45 -1.76
CA SER A 516 19.68 12.14 -0.51
C SER A 516 20.52 12.42 0.74
N ALA A 517 21.82 12.68 0.55
CA ALA A 517 22.73 13.13 1.60
C ALA A 517 22.66 14.67 1.73
N PRO A 518 22.41 15.21 2.93
CA PRO A 518 22.46 16.65 3.20
C PRO A 518 23.81 17.27 2.79
N ALA A 519 23.81 18.53 2.37
CA ALA A 519 25.04 19.24 2.03
C ALA A 519 25.91 19.50 3.28
N ASP A 520 27.17 19.04 3.27
CA ASP A 520 28.12 19.12 4.41
C ASP A 520 28.74 20.52 4.61
N ASN A 521 27.99 21.58 4.28
CA ASN A 521 28.46 22.98 4.27
C ASN A 521 27.83 23.85 5.37
N GLY A 522 27.25 23.24 6.40
CA GLY A 522 26.51 23.93 7.46
C GLY A 522 25.06 24.31 7.11
N SER A 523 24.64 24.25 5.83
CA SER A 523 23.24 24.45 5.45
C SER A 523 22.36 23.27 5.88
N ALA A 524 22.91 22.05 5.96
CA ALA A 524 22.19 20.87 6.43
C ALA A 524 21.68 21.03 7.88
N ALA A 525 22.54 21.49 8.79
CA ALA A 525 22.14 21.70 10.19
C ALA A 525 21.07 22.80 10.33
N LEU A 526 21.12 23.85 9.50
CA LEU A 526 20.06 24.86 9.46
C LEU A 526 18.76 24.26 8.89
N ALA A 527 18.85 23.51 7.79
CA ALA A 527 17.70 22.90 7.14
C ALA A 527 17.00 21.87 8.04
N GLU A 528 17.75 21.05 8.78
CA GLU A 528 17.20 20.11 9.76
C GLU A 528 16.45 20.82 10.90
N ASN A 529 16.80 22.06 11.24
CA ASN A 529 16.08 22.83 12.25
C ASN A 529 14.87 23.59 11.67
N VAL A 530 14.97 24.11 10.44
CA VAL A 530 13.94 24.94 9.80
C VAL A 530 12.85 24.09 9.12
N ASP A 531 13.27 23.01 8.47
CA ASP A 531 12.41 22.09 7.70
C ASP A 531 12.87 20.62 7.89
N PRO A 532 12.74 20.07 9.12
CA PRO A 532 13.15 18.70 9.45
C PRO A 532 12.43 17.63 8.61
N GLU A 533 11.22 17.94 8.15
CA GLU A 533 10.42 17.03 7.34
C GLU A 533 10.75 17.09 5.85
N ASN A 534 11.65 17.97 5.42
CA ASN A 534 11.99 18.21 4.01
C ASN A 534 10.75 18.54 3.16
N ARG A 535 9.87 19.40 3.67
CA ARG A 535 8.65 19.90 2.99
C ARG A 535 8.99 20.84 1.83
N LEU A 536 10.10 21.59 1.95
CA LEU A 536 10.60 22.53 0.94
C LEU A 536 11.52 21.87 -0.09
N LEU A 537 11.72 20.55 -0.03
CA LEU A 537 12.43 19.76 -1.03
C LEU A 537 13.91 20.15 -1.17
N TRP A 538 14.57 20.42 -0.05
CA TRP A 538 15.99 20.82 0.00
C TRP A 538 16.95 19.64 -0.20
N HIS A 539 16.48 18.39 -0.21
CA HIS A 539 17.22 17.20 -0.65
C HIS A 539 16.27 16.12 -1.18
N ALA A 540 16.80 15.07 -1.83
CA ALA A 540 15.98 13.91 -2.21
C ALA A 540 15.67 13.03 -1.00
N ARG A 541 14.45 12.48 -0.93
CA ARG A 541 14.08 11.53 0.14
C ARG A 541 14.69 10.17 -0.16
N ARG A 542 15.24 9.52 0.88
CA ARG A 542 15.66 8.12 0.78
C ARG A 542 14.42 7.24 0.69
N LYS A 543 14.42 6.28 -0.24
CA LYS A 543 13.31 5.35 -0.43
C LYS A 543 13.76 3.92 -0.21
N ARG A 544 12.98 3.17 0.56
CA ARG A 544 13.12 1.71 0.65
C ARG A 544 12.46 1.08 -0.58
N LEU A 545 12.97 -0.05 -1.04
CA LEU A 545 12.27 -0.84 -2.05
C LEU A 545 10.93 -1.34 -1.50
N ASP A 546 9.85 -1.11 -2.24
CA ASP A 546 8.57 -1.77 -1.98
C ASP A 546 8.66 -3.27 -2.28
N LEU A 547 7.65 -4.03 -1.86
CA LEU A 547 7.61 -5.50 -1.99
C LEU A 547 7.99 -5.96 -3.40
N GLU A 548 7.38 -5.35 -4.41
CA GLU A 548 7.54 -5.74 -5.80
C GLU A 548 8.97 -5.47 -6.28
N ALA A 549 9.49 -4.26 -6.08
CA ALA A 549 10.85 -3.91 -6.47
C ALA A 549 11.89 -4.73 -5.70
N PHE A 550 11.64 -5.03 -4.42
CA PHE A 550 12.52 -5.84 -3.59
C PHE A 550 12.60 -7.29 -4.09
N ARG A 551 11.47 -8.00 -4.19
CA ARG A 551 11.46 -9.41 -4.63
C ARG A 551 11.96 -9.54 -6.06
N ASP A 552 11.55 -8.63 -6.95
CA ASP A 552 12.03 -8.64 -8.33
C ASP A 552 13.55 -8.39 -8.40
N SER A 553 14.12 -7.55 -7.52
CA SER A 553 15.57 -7.36 -7.41
C SER A 553 16.30 -8.61 -6.92
N VAL A 554 15.73 -9.34 -5.95
CA VAL A 554 16.30 -10.61 -5.45
C VAL A 554 16.40 -11.63 -6.60
N LEU A 555 15.32 -11.76 -7.38
CA LEU A 555 15.28 -12.65 -8.55
C LEU A 555 16.20 -12.17 -9.69
N ALA A 556 16.30 -10.85 -9.92
CA ALA A 556 17.19 -10.28 -10.93
C ALA A 556 18.67 -10.52 -10.60
N ALA A 557 19.06 -10.33 -9.33
CA ALA A 557 20.40 -10.62 -8.84
C ALA A 557 20.74 -12.11 -9.00
N ALA A 558 19.81 -12.99 -8.64
CA ALA A 558 19.92 -14.43 -8.84
C ALA A 558 19.95 -14.86 -10.31
N GLY A 559 19.52 -14.00 -11.24
CA GLY A 559 19.44 -14.28 -12.67
C GLY A 559 18.27 -15.18 -13.07
N SER A 560 17.26 -15.28 -12.22
CA SER A 560 16.08 -16.13 -12.43
C SER A 560 14.82 -15.37 -12.83
N LEU A 561 14.80 -14.04 -12.71
CA LEU A 561 13.61 -13.21 -12.97
C LEU A 561 13.05 -13.39 -14.39
N ASP A 562 11.77 -13.79 -14.46
CA ASP A 562 10.98 -13.85 -15.69
C ASP A 562 10.26 -12.51 -15.95
N LEU A 563 10.59 -11.90 -17.09
CA LEU A 563 10.08 -10.61 -17.56
C LEU A 563 8.86 -10.73 -18.50
N THR A 564 8.23 -11.90 -18.58
CA THR A 564 7.02 -12.11 -19.39
C THR A 564 5.86 -11.25 -18.90
N VAL A 565 5.44 -10.33 -19.77
CA VAL A 565 4.35 -9.37 -19.51
C VAL A 565 2.98 -10.01 -19.76
N GLY A 566 2.08 -9.87 -18.78
CA GLY A 566 0.67 -10.25 -18.86
C GLY A 566 0.39 -11.75 -18.73
N GLY A 567 -0.88 -12.12 -18.55
CA GLY A 567 -1.33 -13.49 -18.36
C GLY A 567 -1.81 -13.80 -16.92
N PRO A 568 -2.37 -14.99 -16.66
CA PRO A 568 -2.96 -15.32 -15.36
C PRO A 568 -2.01 -15.13 -14.17
N PRO A 569 -2.53 -14.84 -12.97
CA PRO A 569 -1.71 -14.71 -11.77
C PRO A 569 -1.14 -16.07 -11.35
N VAL A 570 -0.03 -16.04 -10.60
CA VAL A 570 0.66 -17.22 -10.05
C VAL A 570 0.89 -17.03 -8.56
N SER A 571 0.99 -18.11 -7.79
CA SER A 571 1.47 -17.98 -6.42
C SER A 571 2.93 -17.56 -6.42
N ILE A 572 3.29 -16.58 -5.59
CA ILE A 572 4.67 -16.07 -5.46
C ILE A 572 5.28 -16.32 -4.07
N VAL A 573 4.58 -17.09 -3.25
CA VAL A 573 4.92 -17.34 -1.84
C VAL A 573 5.14 -18.82 -1.53
N ASP A 574 4.85 -19.71 -2.47
CA ASP A 574 5.09 -21.15 -2.33
C ASP A 574 6.59 -21.46 -2.52
N ASP A 575 7.05 -22.60 -1.99
CA ASP A 575 8.48 -22.98 -2.00
C ASP A 575 9.03 -23.20 -3.42
N ASP A 576 8.16 -23.53 -4.37
CA ASP A 576 8.43 -23.71 -5.80
C ASP A 576 7.85 -22.58 -6.67
N ALA A 577 7.58 -21.41 -6.05
CA ALA A 577 7.00 -20.27 -6.74
C ALA A 577 7.80 -19.89 -7.99
N PRO A 578 7.14 -19.69 -9.16
CA PRO A 578 7.82 -19.25 -10.36
C PRO A 578 8.51 -17.90 -10.14
N PRO A 579 9.67 -17.66 -10.80
CA PRO A 579 10.45 -16.44 -10.60
C PRO A 579 9.89 -15.27 -11.42
N ARG A 580 8.57 -15.22 -11.55
CA ARG A 580 7.85 -14.18 -12.28
C ARG A 580 7.82 -12.88 -11.47
N ARG A 581 7.76 -11.74 -12.17
CA ARG A 581 7.56 -10.43 -11.54
C ARG A 581 6.42 -10.44 -10.53
N SER A 582 6.63 -9.78 -9.41
CA SER A 582 5.75 -9.80 -8.24
C SER A 582 4.37 -9.18 -8.51
N LEU A 583 4.26 -8.31 -9.51
CA LEU A 583 2.98 -7.78 -10.01
C LEU A 583 1.99 -8.90 -10.42
N TYR A 584 2.50 -10.04 -10.88
CA TYR A 584 1.71 -11.19 -11.32
C TYR A 584 1.40 -12.18 -10.19
N GLY A 585 1.72 -11.84 -8.94
CA GLY A 585 1.34 -12.62 -7.78
C GLY A 585 -0.17 -12.67 -7.59
N PHE A 586 -0.67 -13.85 -7.21
CA PHE A 586 -2.07 -14.06 -6.83
C PHE A 586 -2.39 -13.35 -5.51
N ILE A 587 -3.42 -12.51 -5.52
CA ILE A 587 -3.82 -11.70 -4.36
C ILE A 587 -5.15 -12.23 -3.82
N GLU A 588 -5.08 -13.01 -2.74
CA GLU A 588 -6.28 -13.40 -1.99
C GLU A 588 -6.70 -12.30 -1.02
N ARG A 589 -7.86 -11.68 -1.29
CA ARG A 589 -8.39 -10.50 -0.57
C ARG A 589 -8.50 -10.66 0.95
N GLN A 590 -8.80 -11.86 1.43
CA GLN A 590 -9.06 -12.12 2.86
C GLN A 590 -7.90 -12.77 3.60
N ASN A 591 -6.99 -13.41 2.86
CA ASN A 591 -5.90 -14.17 3.44
C ASN A 591 -4.61 -13.82 2.70
N LEU A 592 -4.19 -12.57 2.85
CA LEU A 592 -2.89 -12.15 2.34
C LEU A 592 -1.80 -13.02 3.01
N PRO A 593 -0.85 -13.59 2.26
CA PRO A 593 0.26 -14.30 2.87
C PRO A 593 1.10 -13.37 3.79
N ALA A 594 1.77 -13.95 4.78
CA ALA A 594 2.58 -13.19 5.74
C ALA A 594 3.69 -12.36 5.07
N PHE A 595 4.23 -12.84 3.95
CA PHE A 595 5.18 -12.13 3.12
C PHE A 595 4.65 -10.76 2.67
N PHE A 596 3.43 -10.69 2.12
CA PHE A 596 2.81 -9.44 1.66
C PHE A 596 2.69 -8.41 2.79
N ARG A 597 2.23 -8.86 3.97
CA ARG A 597 2.10 -7.96 5.13
C ARG A 597 3.44 -7.47 5.67
N THR A 598 4.45 -8.35 5.68
CA THR A 598 5.80 -8.04 6.21
C THR A 598 6.48 -6.94 5.38
N PHE A 599 6.20 -6.88 4.09
CA PHE A 599 6.76 -5.90 3.16
C PHE A 599 5.74 -4.84 2.73
N ASP A 600 4.82 -4.48 3.63
CA ASP A 600 3.92 -3.33 3.52
C ASP A 600 3.01 -3.30 2.28
N PHE A 601 2.57 -4.46 1.79
CA PHE A 601 1.65 -4.52 0.66
C PHE A 601 0.31 -3.83 0.96
N ALA A 602 -0.29 -3.21 -0.05
CA ALA A 602 -1.57 -2.52 0.08
C ALA A 602 -2.70 -3.47 0.52
N ASN A 603 -3.58 -3.02 1.42
CA ASN A 603 -4.74 -3.81 1.82
C ASN A 603 -5.76 -3.81 0.68
N PRO A 604 -6.04 -4.96 0.03
CA PRO A 604 -6.95 -4.99 -1.09
C PRO A 604 -8.38 -4.67 -0.68
N ASN A 605 -8.76 -4.75 0.60
CA ASN A 605 -10.13 -4.51 1.05
C ASN A 605 -10.57 -3.04 1.00
N THR A 606 -9.63 -2.11 0.84
CA THR A 606 -9.92 -0.67 0.90
C THR A 606 -9.06 0.08 -0.09
N HIS A 607 -9.55 1.22 -0.56
CA HIS A 607 -8.72 2.19 -1.26
C HIS A 607 -7.46 2.55 -0.44
N THR A 608 -6.27 2.35 -1.01
CA THR A 608 -4.98 2.63 -0.35
C THR A 608 -4.29 3.82 -1.02
N ALA A 609 -4.39 4.99 -0.40
CA ALA A 609 -3.84 6.25 -0.94
C ALA A 609 -2.31 6.28 -0.98
N ALA A 610 -1.69 5.64 0.01
CA ALA A 610 -0.26 5.45 0.19
C ALA A 610 -0.07 4.21 1.07
N ARG A 611 0.99 3.43 0.82
CA ARG A 611 1.36 2.30 1.69
C ARG A 611 2.04 2.84 2.96
N ALA A 612 1.89 2.12 4.05
CA ALA A 612 2.74 2.36 5.22
C ALA A 612 4.18 1.96 4.89
N GLU A 613 5.17 2.60 5.49
CA GLU A 613 6.55 2.16 5.40
C GLU A 613 7.01 1.72 6.79
N THR A 614 7.25 0.43 6.97
CA THR A 614 7.75 -0.13 8.22
C THR A 614 9.20 -0.57 8.09
N LEU A 615 9.98 -0.31 9.13
CA LEU A 615 11.35 -0.81 9.32
C LEU A 615 11.33 -1.78 10.50
N SER A 616 11.07 -3.06 10.22
CA SER A 616 10.89 -4.08 11.24
C SER A 616 11.99 -5.13 11.20
N PRO A 617 12.49 -5.62 12.36
CA PRO A 617 13.39 -6.77 12.42
C PRO A 617 12.84 -8.01 11.71
N HIS A 618 11.51 -8.16 11.57
CA HIS A 618 10.90 -9.27 10.84
C HIS A 618 11.31 -9.32 9.36
N GLN A 619 11.52 -8.18 8.71
CA GLN A 619 11.96 -8.13 7.30
C GLN A 619 13.38 -8.68 7.15
N ALA A 620 14.29 -8.33 8.07
CA ALA A 620 15.65 -8.86 8.08
C ALA A 620 15.67 -10.36 8.43
N LEU A 621 14.85 -10.78 9.40
CA LEU A 621 14.69 -12.20 9.75
C LEU A 621 14.11 -13.01 8.59
N TYR A 622 13.21 -12.44 7.79
CA TYR A 622 12.73 -13.08 6.57
C TYR A 622 13.88 -13.31 5.58
N MET A 623 14.77 -12.33 5.38
CA MET A 623 15.92 -12.51 4.48
C MET A 623 16.97 -13.50 5.00
N LEU A 624 17.06 -13.68 6.31
CA LEU A 624 17.94 -14.70 6.88
C LEU A 624 17.42 -16.13 6.68
N ASN A 625 16.11 -16.32 6.71
CA ASN A 625 15.51 -17.65 6.91
C ASN A 625 14.55 -18.09 5.80
N SER A 626 14.15 -17.21 4.87
CA SER A 626 13.17 -17.57 3.86
C SER A 626 13.76 -18.47 2.76
N PRO A 627 13.00 -19.44 2.26
CA PRO A 627 13.39 -20.24 1.10
C PRO A 627 13.77 -19.39 -0.11
N LEU A 628 13.03 -18.30 -0.39
CA LEU A 628 13.35 -17.35 -1.45
C LEU A 628 14.76 -16.77 -1.32
N ALA A 629 15.12 -16.24 -0.15
CA ALA A 629 16.42 -15.62 0.07
C ALA A 629 17.57 -16.65 0.00
N MET A 630 17.36 -17.83 0.59
CA MET A 630 18.34 -18.93 0.54
C MET A 630 18.57 -19.44 -0.89
N GLN A 631 17.49 -19.68 -1.65
CA GLN A 631 17.57 -20.10 -3.05
C GLN A 631 18.24 -19.04 -3.91
N ALA A 632 17.88 -17.76 -3.74
CA ALA A 632 18.50 -16.66 -4.47
C ALA A 632 20.00 -16.52 -4.15
N ALA A 633 20.40 -16.70 -2.89
CA ALA A 633 21.80 -16.71 -2.49
C ALA A 633 22.58 -17.87 -3.15
N CYS A 634 22.00 -19.07 -3.19
CA CYS A 634 22.56 -20.21 -3.91
C CYS A 634 22.72 -19.94 -5.41
N GLN A 635 21.69 -19.39 -6.04
CA GLN A 635 21.69 -19.06 -7.48
C GLN A 635 22.70 -17.96 -7.80
N LEU A 636 22.79 -16.91 -7.00
CA LEU A 636 23.77 -15.83 -7.16
C LEU A 636 25.20 -16.36 -6.99
N ALA A 637 25.46 -17.22 -6.00
CA ALA A 637 26.76 -17.86 -5.82
C ALA A 637 27.15 -18.74 -7.03
N ALA A 638 26.23 -19.54 -7.56
CA ALA A 638 26.45 -20.35 -8.75
C ALA A 638 26.68 -19.49 -10.01
N ARG A 639 25.89 -18.43 -10.17
CA ARG A 639 26.02 -17.47 -11.29
C ARG A 639 27.38 -16.78 -11.29
N SER A 640 27.87 -16.36 -10.12
CA SER A 640 29.21 -15.76 -9.98
C SER A 640 30.34 -16.71 -10.39
N GLU A 641 30.16 -18.02 -10.19
CA GLU A 641 31.14 -19.04 -10.58
C GLU A 641 31.09 -19.33 -12.08
N ALA A 642 29.90 -19.45 -12.65
CA ALA A 642 29.71 -19.65 -14.08
C ALA A 642 30.33 -18.49 -14.89
N ALA A 643 30.16 -17.25 -14.41
CA ALA A 643 30.76 -16.06 -15.03
C ALA A 643 32.30 -16.12 -15.15
N LEU A 644 32.99 -16.87 -14.28
CA LEU A 644 34.44 -17.07 -14.39
C LEU A 644 34.82 -18.11 -15.45
N ARG A 645 33.94 -19.08 -15.72
CA ARG A 645 34.18 -20.17 -16.68
C ARG A 645 33.87 -19.74 -18.11
N ASP A 646 32.83 -18.93 -18.29
CA ASP A 646 32.27 -18.58 -19.61
C ASP A 646 32.87 -17.31 -20.23
N GLY A 647 34.06 -16.87 -19.78
CA GLY A 647 34.80 -15.69 -20.27
C GLY A 647 35.21 -15.69 -21.75
N GLN A 648 34.54 -16.45 -22.63
CA GLN A 648 34.77 -16.55 -24.07
C GLN A 648 33.50 -16.56 -24.96
N ALA A 649 32.27 -16.38 -24.45
CA ALA A 649 31.07 -16.42 -25.30
C ALA A 649 30.13 -15.21 -25.12
N ASP A 650 29.57 -14.75 -26.23
CA ASP A 650 28.61 -13.66 -26.38
C ASP A 650 27.35 -13.88 -25.50
N ASP A 651 27.32 -13.32 -24.29
CA ASP A 651 26.13 -13.26 -23.45
C ASP A 651 25.45 -11.87 -23.56
N PRO A 652 24.20 -11.80 -24.07
CA PRO A 652 23.43 -10.56 -24.15
C PRO A 652 23.00 -9.97 -22.78
N SER A 653 23.25 -10.66 -21.66
CA SER A 653 22.93 -10.17 -20.29
C SER A 653 23.90 -9.10 -19.75
N GLY A 654 24.99 -8.80 -20.49
CA GLY A 654 26.05 -7.89 -20.03
C GLY A 654 27.18 -8.58 -19.27
N ALA A 655 27.17 -9.91 -19.11
CA ALA A 655 28.25 -10.67 -18.49
C ALA A 655 29.60 -10.53 -19.24
N GLY A 656 29.59 -10.23 -20.55
CA GLY A 656 30.82 -9.96 -21.32
C GLY A 656 31.62 -8.76 -20.79
N ALA A 657 30.96 -7.74 -20.22
CA ALA A 657 31.62 -6.57 -19.63
C ALA A 657 32.11 -6.81 -18.19
N ILE A 658 31.51 -7.77 -17.47
CA ILE A 658 31.95 -8.23 -16.14
C ILE A 658 33.38 -8.78 -16.23
N SER A 659 33.72 -9.43 -17.35
CA SER A 659 35.06 -9.95 -17.65
C SER A 659 36.14 -8.86 -17.80
N ALA A 660 35.80 -7.59 -18.07
CA ALA A 660 36.81 -6.55 -18.30
C ALA A 660 37.49 -6.06 -17.00
N ARG A 661 36.85 -6.25 -15.83
CA ARG A 661 37.47 -6.07 -14.51
C ARG A 661 37.76 -7.38 -13.77
N ALA A 662 36.98 -8.45 -14.00
CA ALA A 662 37.35 -9.78 -13.53
C ALA A 662 38.58 -10.36 -14.27
N GLY A 663 38.87 -9.85 -15.46
CA GLY A 663 40.06 -10.11 -16.27
C GLY A 663 41.15 -9.03 -16.15
N ASP A 664 41.08 -8.15 -15.14
CA ASP A 664 42.30 -7.44 -14.73
C ASP A 664 43.27 -8.51 -14.23
N ALA A 665 44.41 -8.67 -14.91
CA ALA A 665 45.41 -9.69 -14.60
C ALA A 665 45.98 -9.57 -13.17
N SER A 666 45.59 -8.52 -12.42
CA SER A 666 45.91 -8.32 -11.02
C SER A 666 45.03 -9.09 -10.02
N PHE A 667 43.83 -9.54 -10.40
CA PHE A 667 42.94 -10.26 -9.49
C PHE A 667 43.12 -11.77 -9.57
N ASN A 668 43.10 -12.44 -8.41
CA ASN A 668 42.98 -13.89 -8.35
C ASN A 668 41.52 -14.34 -8.55
N GLU A 669 41.30 -15.65 -8.73
CA GLU A 669 39.97 -16.23 -9.00
C GLU A 669 38.93 -15.87 -7.91
N THR A 670 39.33 -15.89 -6.63
CA THR A 670 38.46 -15.48 -5.51
C THR A 670 38.02 -14.02 -5.65
N GLN A 671 38.96 -13.12 -5.90
CA GLN A 671 38.69 -11.69 -6.05
C GLN A 671 37.82 -11.40 -7.28
N ALA A 672 38.06 -12.10 -8.39
CA ALA A 672 37.25 -12.01 -9.60
C ALA A 672 35.81 -12.48 -9.34
N ARG A 673 35.61 -13.60 -8.63
CA ARG A 673 34.29 -14.11 -8.27
C ARG A 673 33.53 -13.14 -7.35
N VAL A 674 34.22 -12.59 -6.35
CA VAL A 674 33.67 -11.56 -5.46
C VAL A 674 33.22 -10.35 -6.26
N ALA A 675 34.07 -9.83 -7.17
CA ALA A 675 33.73 -8.67 -7.99
C ALA A 675 32.49 -8.92 -8.86
N ALA A 676 32.37 -10.11 -9.47
CA ALA A 676 31.18 -10.50 -10.23
C ALA A 676 29.92 -10.55 -9.35
N MET A 677 30.03 -11.08 -8.12
CA MET A 677 28.91 -11.16 -7.19
C MET A 677 28.37 -9.77 -6.79
N PHE A 678 29.26 -8.80 -6.54
CA PHE A 678 28.87 -7.41 -6.28
C PHE A 678 28.17 -6.77 -7.48
N GLN A 679 28.63 -7.05 -8.70
CA GLN A 679 28.00 -6.52 -9.91
C GLN A 679 26.60 -7.11 -10.13
N PHE A 680 26.40 -8.40 -9.89
CA PHE A 680 25.09 -9.03 -9.98
C PHE A 680 24.13 -8.58 -8.89
N ALA A 681 24.60 -8.46 -7.64
CA ALA A 681 23.76 -8.09 -6.51
C ALA A 681 23.46 -6.59 -6.44
N LEU A 682 24.47 -5.74 -6.63
CA LEU A 682 24.39 -4.29 -6.36
C LEU A 682 24.44 -3.44 -7.64
N GLY A 683 24.64 -4.04 -8.82
CA GLY A 683 24.68 -3.30 -10.09
C GLY A 683 25.89 -2.37 -10.23
N ARG A 684 26.94 -2.57 -9.42
CA ARG A 684 28.17 -1.77 -9.42
C ARG A 684 29.43 -2.60 -9.18
N ALA A 685 30.59 -2.03 -9.44
CA ALA A 685 31.86 -2.63 -9.03
C ALA A 685 32.03 -2.58 -7.50
N ALA A 686 32.62 -3.65 -6.95
CA ALA A 686 33.14 -3.66 -5.58
C ALA A 686 34.35 -2.73 -5.45
N THR A 687 34.51 -2.13 -4.28
CA THR A 687 35.74 -1.41 -3.89
C THR A 687 36.83 -2.39 -3.47
N ASP A 688 38.10 -1.97 -3.51
CA ASP A 688 39.23 -2.80 -3.09
C ASP A 688 39.08 -3.32 -1.64
N ALA A 689 38.52 -2.48 -0.76
CA ALA A 689 38.27 -2.85 0.64
C ALA A 689 37.15 -3.90 0.77
N GLU A 690 36.09 -3.80 -0.04
CA GLU A 690 35.03 -4.82 -0.10
C GLU A 690 35.56 -6.14 -0.64
N ILE A 691 36.37 -6.10 -1.71
CA ILE A 691 37.01 -7.28 -2.29
C ILE A 691 37.91 -7.96 -1.26
N ALA A 692 38.76 -7.20 -0.56
CA ALA A 692 39.67 -7.73 0.44
C ALA A 692 38.92 -8.41 1.60
N LYS A 693 37.90 -7.75 2.17
CA LYS A 693 37.10 -8.29 3.28
C LYS A 693 36.30 -9.53 2.87
N ALA A 694 35.70 -9.52 1.69
CA ALA A 694 34.97 -10.68 1.19
C ALA A 694 35.92 -11.85 0.93
N ALA A 695 37.11 -11.62 0.37
CA ALA A 695 38.10 -12.66 0.18
C ALA A 695 38.61 -13.25 1.50
N GLU A 696 38.80 -12.42 2.54
CA GLU A 696 39.13 -12.86 3.90
C GLU A 696 38.02 -13.76 4.47
N PHE A 697 36.76 -13.32 4.39
CA PHE A 697 35.59 -14.09 4.82
C PHE A 697 35.48 -15.46 4.13
N ILE A 698 35.73 -15.52 2.82
CA ILE A 698 35.75 -16.78 2.07
C ILE A 698 36.87 -17.71 2.55
N ALA A 699 38.04 -17.15 2.91
CA ALA A 699 39.22 -17.91 3.32
C ALA A 699 39.10 -18.53 4.73
N GLU A 700 38.30 -17.96 5.62
CA GLU A 700 38.12 -18.43 7.00
C GLU A 700 37.49 -19.85 7.10
N GLY A 701 36.81 -20.33 6.05
CA GLY A 701 36.09 -21.61 6.08
C GLY A 701 34.87 -21.59 7.02
N ARG A 702 34.00 -22.62 7.02
CA ARG A 702 32.83 -22.67 7.92
C ARG A 702 33.26 -22.92 9.36
N ASP A 703 32.56 -22.30 10.32
CA ASP A 703 32.68 -22.65 11.74
C ASP A 703 32.07 -24.04 11.98
N PRO A 704 32.72 -24.96 12.72
CA PRO A 704 32.13 -26.24 13.11
C PRO A 704 30.73 -26.15 13.77
N LEU A 705 30.39 -25.01 14.39
CA LEU A 705 29.05 -24.74 14.91
C LEU A 705 28.01 -24.50 13.79
N GLU A 706 28.42 -24.03 12.62
CA GLU A 706 27.56 -23.87 11.43
C GLU A 706 27.22 -25.23 10.76
N ASP A 707 28.02 -26.27 11.04
CA ASP A 707 27.81 -27.64 10.52
C ASP A 707 26.94 -28.50 11.47
N SER A 708 26.54 -27.97 12.62
CA SER A 708 25.64 -28.66 13.55
C SER A 708 24.19 -28.57 13.05
N PRO A 709 23.43 -29.68 12.98
CA PRO A 709 22.04 -29.63 12.53
C PRO A 709 21.22 -28.68 13.42
N PRO A 710 20.25 -27.93 12.86
CA PRO A 710 19.50 -26.93 13.62
C PRO A 710 18.87 -27.55 14.87
N THR A 711 19.25 -27.07 16.06
CA THR A 711 18.82 -27.61 17.35
C THR A 711 17.37 -27.28 17.73
N ARG A 712 16.45 -27.08 16.76
CA ARG A 712 15.10 -26.55 17.04
C ARG A 712 13.94 -27.51 16.81
N ASN A 713 14.08 -28.52 15.95
CA ASN A 713 13.02 -29.51 15.79
C ASN A 713 13.40 -30.83 16.47
N PRO A 714 12.67 -31.24 17.53
CA PRO A 714 13.00 -32.47 18.24
C PRO A 714 12.49 -33.73 17.53
N TRP A 715 11.69 -33.62 16.46
CA TRP A 715 11.01 -34.77 15.85
C TRP A 715 11.78 -35.37 14.67
N ASN A 716 11.83 -36.70 14.60
CA ASN A 716 12.33 -37.47 13.46
C ASN A 716 11.39 -38.62 13.13
N TYR A 717 11.30 -38.96 11.84
CA TYR A 717 10.32 -39.91 11.32
C TYR A 717 11.03 -41.11 10.71
N GLY A 718 10.65 -42.30 11.16
CA GLY A 718 11.38 -43.51 10.84
C GLY A 718 10.53 -44.76 10.94
N TRP A 719 11.24 -45.87 10.89
CA TRP A 719 10.74 -47.22 11.09
C TRP A 719 11.72 -47.97 12.00
N GLY A 720 11.29 -49.08 12.56
CA GLY A 720 12.16 -49.84 13.45
C GLY A 720 11.46 -50.96 14.19
N ALA A 721 12.25 -51.77 14.88
CA ALA A 721 11.75 -52.84 15.73
C ALA A 721 12.04 -52.53 17.21
N PHE A 722 11.15 -53.00 18.08
CA PHE A 722 11.36 -52.98 19.52
C PHE A 722 11.84 -54.35 19.99
N ASP A 723 12.98 -54.39 20.68
CA ASP A 723 13.48 -55.60 21.34
C ASP A 723 12.95 -55.65 22.80
N PRO A 724 12.07 -56.60 23.15
CA PRO A 724 11.52 -56.71 24.49
C PRO A 724 12.55 -57.06 25.58
N GLN A 725 13.68 -57.68 25.21
CA GLN A 725 14.70 -58.10 26.17
C GLN A 725 15.59 -56.93 26.61
N SER A 726 16.07 -56.16 25.63
CA SER A 726 16.92 -54.99 25.88
C SER A 726 16.13 -53.69 26.10
N GLN A 727 14.82 -53.69 25.82
CA GLN A 727 13.97 -52.51 25.74
C GLN A 727 14.54 -51.43 24.81
N HIS A 728 15.30 -51.86 23.81
CA HIS A 728 15.91 -50.99 22.83
C HIS A 728 15.01 -50.87 21.59
N VAL A 729 15.09 -49.71 20.94
CA VAL A 729 14.41 -49.44 19.66
C VAL A 729 15.48 -49.29 18.60
N ASP A 730 15.48 -50.18 17.63
CA ASP A 730 16.34 -50.08 16.45
C ASP A 730 15.71 -49.11 15.45
N PHE A 731 16.04 -47.82 15.58
CA PHE A 731 15.46 -46.75 14.79
C PHE A 731 16.24 -46.48 13.50
N HIS A 732 15.52 -46.46 12.38
CA HIS A 732 16.03 -46.08 11.06
C HIS A 732 15.17 -44.96 10.49
N ALA A 733 15.80 -43.87 10.02
CA ALA A 733 15.08 -42.79 9.37
C ALA A 733 14.47 -43.24 8.03
N LEU A 734 13.28 -42.74 7.70
CA LEU A 734 12.68 -43.01 6.39
C LEU A 734 13.43 -42.24 5.30
N PRO A 735 13.73 -42.86 4.14
CA PRO A 735 14.62 -42.27 3.16
C PRO A 735 13.93 -41.36 2.14
N HIS A 736 12.60 -41.38 2.05
CA HIS A 736 11.86 -40.69 0.99
C HIS A 736 10.82 -39.70 1.54
N TRP A 737 10.86 -38.47 1.02
CA TRP A 737 9.92 -37.40 1.29
C TRP A 737 9.10 -37.09 0.04
N THR A 738 7.78 -37.09 0.15
CA THR A 738 6.85 -36.87 -0.98
C THR A 738 6.43 -35.41 -1.16
N GLY A 739 6.81 -34.52 -0.24
CA GLY A 739 6.27 -33.16 -0.13
C GLY A 739 5.34 -32.97 1.07
N ASP A 740 4.69 -34.04 1.52
CA ASP A 740 3.72 -34.03 2.62
C ASP A 740 3.79 -35.28 3.53
N ALA A 741 4.60 -36.28 3.17
CA ALA A 741 4.78 -37.51 3.92
C ALA A 741 6.20 -38.06 3.83
N TRP A 742 6.63 -38.72 4.90
CA TRP A 742 7.81 -39.58 4.90
C TRP A 742 7.41 -41.03 4.66
N GLN A 743 8.13 -41.74 3.79
CA GLN A 743 7.81 -43.13 3.44
C GLN A 743 9.05 -43.93 3.01
N GLY A 744 8.88 -45.25 2.86
CA GLY A 744 9.99 -46.17 2.60
C GLY A 744 10.68 -46.02 1.25
N GLY A 745 9.94 -45.62 0.21
CA GLY A 745 10.43 -45.45 -1.15
C GLY A 745 9.51 -44.56 -1.99
N PRO A 746 9.79 -44.33 -3.29
CA PRO A 746 8.98 -43.43 -4.13
C PRO A 746 7.57 -43.94 -4.45
N ALA A 747 7.28 -45.21 -4.17
CA ALA A 747 5.96 -45.81 -4.33
C ALA A 747 5.62 -46.67 -3.10
N LEU A 748 4.33 -46.81 -2.82
CA LEU A 748 3.81 -47.71 -1.79
C LEU A 748 3.05 -48.88 -2.42
N PRO A 749 3.15 -50.10 -1.87
CA PRO A 749 4.05 -50.47 -0.78
C PRO A 749 5.51 -50.48 -1.26
N ASP A 750 6.43 -50.06 -0.39
CA ASP A 750 7.86 -50.23 -0.61
C ASP A 750 8.22 -51.73 -0.53
N PRO A 751 9.08 -52.27 -1.41
CA PRO A 751 9.41 -53.70 -1.40
C PRO A 751 10.04 -54.21 -0.10
N ALA A 752 10.70 -53.35 0.67
CA ALA A 752 11.35 -53.71 1.93
C ALA A 752 10.54 -53.23 3.15
N LEU A 753 9.97 -52.03 3.09
CA LEU A 753 9.36 -51.36 4.23
C LEU A 753 7.82 -51.41 4.21
N GLY A 754 7.21 -51.94 3.15
CA GLY A 754 5.76 -52.08 3.05
C GLY A 754 5.06 -50.72 3.01
N TRP A 755 4.03 -50.56 3.82
CA TRP A 755 3.19 -49.36 3.84
C TRP A 755 3.63 -48.28 4.84
N VAL A 756 4.81 -48.39 5.49
CA VAL A 756 5.24 -47.40 6.50
C VAL A 756 5.17 -45.99 5.93
N THR A 757 4.38 -45.14 6.60
CA THR A 757 4.30 -43.71 6.29
C THR A 757 4.16 -42.87 7.56
N TRP A 758 4.64 -41.63 7.50
CA TRP A 758 4.36 -40.58 8.47
C TRP A 758 3.84 -39.32 7.76
N ARG A 759 2.82 -38.71 8.34
CA ARG A 759 2.20 -37.43 7.98
C ARG A 759 1.98 -36.63 9.27
N ALA A 760 1.74 -35.32 9.18
CA ALA A 760 1.54 -34.46 10.35
C ALA A 760 0.44 -34.92 11.32
N GLY A 761 -0.53 -35.73 10.87
CA GLY A 761 -1.63 -36.23 11.69
C GLY A 761 -1.61 -37.73 12.00
N GLY A 762 -0.56 -38.47 11.59
CA GLY A 762 -0.53 -39.93 11.74
C GLY A 762 0.26 -40.63 10.65
N GLY A 763 -0.18 -41.81 10.24
CA GLY A 763 0.58 -42.61 9.29
C GLY A 763 -0.03 -43.98 9.04
N HIS A 764 0.80 -44.90 8.61
CA HIS A 764 0.45 -46.30 8.44
C HIS A 764 1.59 -47.13 9.04
N PRO A 765 1.30 -48.21 9.81
CA PRO A 765 2.33 -49.09 10.32
C PRO A 765 3.05 -49.78 9.15
N GLY A 766 4.19 -50.40 9.45
CA GLY A 766 4.92 -51.16 8.46
C GLY A 766 4.34 -52.53 8.24
N THR A 767 5.23 -53.51 8.24
CA THR A 767 4.84 -54.93 8.23
C THR A 767 4.78 -55.44 9.68
N PRO A 768 4.31 -56.67 9.92
CA PRO A 768 4.39 -57.28 11.25
C PRO A 768 5.82 -57.37 11.83
N ASP A 769 6.85 -57.20 11.00
CA ASP A 769 8.26 -57.27 11.42
C ASP A 769 8.82 -55.92 11.91
N HIS A 770 8.19 -54.79 11.56
CA HIS A 770 8.65 -53.45 11.98
C HIS A 770 7.53 -52.41 12.11
N ALA A 771 7.68 -51.54 13.10
CA ALA A 771 6.75 -50.46 13.39
C ALA A 771 7.07 -49.19 12.59
N ALA A 772 6.07 -48.33 12.43
CA ALA A 772 6.31 -46.91 12.17
C ALA A 772 6.81 -46.27 13.47
N VAL A 773 7.94 -45.54 13.43
CA VAL A 773 8.56 -44.97 14.63
C VAL A 773 8.66 -43.45 14.51
N LEU A 774 8.03 -42.74 15.43
CA LEU A 774 8.23 -41.32 15.65
C LEU A 774 9.22 -41.14 16.80
N ARG A 775 10.39 -40.56 16.50
CA ARG A 775 11.45 -40.27 17.49
C ARG A 775 11.38 -38.81 17.91
N TYR A 776 11.46 -38.56 19.21
CA TYR A 776 11.58 -37.23 19.81
C TYR A 776 12.91 -37.14 20.57
N ALA A 777 13.74 -36.15 20.26
CA ALA A 777 14.98 -35.84 20.97
C ALA A 777 14.76 -34.61 21.87
N ALA A 778 14.85 -34.79 23.19
CA ALA A 778 14.53 -33.76 24.16
C ALA A 778 15.51 -32.56 24.07
N PRO A 779 15.05 -31.35 23.74
CA PRO A 779 15.94 -30.19 23.58
C PRO A 779 16.45 -29.65 24.92
N ALA A 780 15.72 -29.89 26.00
CA ALA A 780 16.15 -29.55 27.36
C ALA A 780 15.56 -30.53 28.38
N GLY A 781 16.26 -30.69 29.50
CA GLY A 781 15.82 -31.55 30.60
C GLY A 781 14.80 -30.91 31.53
N GLY A 782 14.19 -31.73 32.39
CA GLY A 782 13.21 -31.33 33.41
C GLY A 782 12.03 -32.29 33.50
N PRO A 783 11.15 -32.10 34.50
CA PRO A 783 9.87 -32.80 34.57
C PRO A 783 8.96 -32.35 33.42
N CYS A 784 8.23 -33.31 32.84
CA CYS A 784 7.29 -33.06 31.76
C CYS A 784 6.09 -34.01 31.79
N ARG A 785 5.01 -33.59 31.15
CA ARG A 785 3.82 -34.40 30.85
C ARG A 785 3.83 -34.76 29.37
N ILE A 786 3.55 -36.03 29.06
CA ILE A 786 3.32 -36.50 27.69
C ILE A 786 1.84 -36.83 27.56
N ALA A 787 1.16 -36.23 26.59
CA ALA A 787 -0.26 -36.46 26.33
C ALA A 787 -0.51 -36.59 24.83
N GLY A 788 -1.62 -37.22 24.43
CA GLY A 788 -1.92 -37.41 23.03
C GLY A 788 -3.16 -38.24 22.78
N ARG A 789 -3.38 -38.58 21.50
CA ARG A 789 -4.48 -39.43 21.04
C ARG A 789 -3.98 -40.36 19.95
N LEU A 790 -4.30 -41.65 20.09
CA LEU A 790 -4.16 -42.64 19.02
C LEU A 790 -5.55 -43.01 18.54
N ALA A 791 -5.79 -42.96 17.23
CA ALA A 791 -7.04 -43.41 16.64
C ALA A 791 -6.80 -44.33 15.44
N HIS A 792 -7.73 -45.27 15.28
CA HIS A 792 -7.79 -46.18 14.15
C HIS A 792 -9.22 -46.15 13.58
N PRO A 793 -9.41 -45.47 12.43
CA PRO A 793 -10.75 -45.20 11.92
C PRO A 793 -11.36 -46.36 11.13
N ALA A 794 -10.56 -47.30 10.63
CA ALA A 794 -11.06 -48.37 9.77
C ALA A 794 -11.62 -49.54 10.59
N GLU A 795 -12.90 -49.89 10.40
CA GLU A 795 -13.50 -51.02 11.12
C GLU A 795 -12.97 -52.39 10.63
N GLN A 796 -12.45 -52.42 9.39
CA GLN A 796 -12.02 -53.64 8.71
C GLN A 796 -10.59 -54.10 9.05
N GLY A 797 -9.77 -53.22 9.67
CA GLY A 797 -8.42 -53.56 10.12
C GLY A 797 -8.45 -54.33 11.44
N ASP A 798 -7.31 -54.92 11.83
CA ASP A 798 -7.18 -55.61 13.12
C ASP A 798 -6.68 -54.69 14.25
N GLY A 799 -6.32 -53.46 13.90
CA GLY A 799 -6.01 -52.41 14.83
C GLY A 799 -4.53 -52.17 15.00
N VAL A 800 -4.21 -51.00 15.54
CA VAL A 800 -2.83 -50.60 15.82
C VAL A 800 -2.56 -50.59 17.31
N ARG A 801 -1.28 -50.70 17.65
CA ARG A 801 -0.77 -50.51 18.99
C ARG A 801 0.36 -49.50 18.97
N LEU A 802 0.24 -48.51 19.85
CA LEU A 802 1.30 -47.56 20.16
C LEU A 802 2.06 -48.02 21.41
N ARG A 803 3.39 -48.12 21.31
CA ARG A 803 4.30 -48.29 22.43
C ARG A 803 5.18 -47.04 22.56
N LEU A 804 5.26 -46.48 23.76
CA LEU A 804 6.17 -45.36 24.09
C LEU A 804 7.37 -45.88 24.86
N VAL A 805 8.57 -45.71 24.32
CA VAL A 805 9.83 -46.20 24.89
C VAL A 805 10.80 -45.04 25.07
N SER A 806 11.50 -45.00 26.20
CA SER A 806 12.60 -44.06 26.42
C SER A 806 13.95 -44.69 26.04
N SER A 807 14.87 -43.90 25.48
CA SER A 807 16.27 -44.33 25.25
C SER A 807 17.01 -44.77 26.52
N ARG A 808 16.47 -44.47 27.71
CA ARG A 808 16.95 -44.98 29.00
C ARG A 808 16.56 -46.43 29.29
N GLY A 809 15.94 -47.12 28.34
CA GLY A 809 15.59 -48.55 28.43
C GLY A 809 14.36 -48.82 29.28
N SER A 810 13.36 -47.92 29.23
CA SER A 810 12.08 -48.10 29.92
C SER A 810 10.89 -47.86 28.98
N VAL A 811 9.97 -48.81 28.91
CA VAL A 811 8.63 -48.61 28.32
C VAL A 811 7.80 -47.72 29.26
N LEU A 812 7.35 -46.57 28.77
CA LEU A 812 6.57 -45.59 29.54
C LEU A 812 5.06 -45.80 29.42
N GLY A 813 4.61 -46.48 28.36
CA GLY A 813 3.21 -46.84 28.18
C GLY A 813 2.94 -47.59 26.88
N GLU A 814 1.80 -48.26 26.83
CA GLU A 814 1.33 -49.01 25.67
C GLU A 814 -0.19 -48.86 25.55
N TRP A 815 -0.66 -48.58 24.33
CA TRP A 815 -2.08 -48.35 24.04
C TRP A 815 -2.45 -49.05 22.73
N ALA A 816 -3.57 -49.76 22.72
CA ALA A 816 -4.03 -50.54 21.58
C ALA A 816 -5.46 -50.10 21.20
N VAL A 817 -5.73 -49.97 19.91
CA VAL A 817 -7.04 -49.56 19.36
C VAL A 817 -7.37 -50.41 18.14
N HIS A 818 -8.52 -51.09 18.16
CA HIS A 818 -9.03 -51.84 17.01
C HIS A 818 -9.92 -51.00 16.10
N HIS A 819 -10.85 -50.22 16.66
CA HIS A 819 -11.64 -49.23 15.93
C HIS A 819 -12.07 -48.15 16.93
N GLY A 820 -11.89 -46.88 16.58
CA GLY A 820 -12.14 -45.74 17.48
C GLY A 820 -10.85 -45.08 17.92
N GLU A 821 -10.78 -44.64 19.18
CA GLU A 821 -9.64 -43.87 19.69
C GLU A 821 -9.34 -44.13 21.17
N THR A 822 -8.11 -43.81 21.59
CA THR A 822 -7.68 -43.85 22.99
C THR A 822 -6.77 -42.66 23.31
N LEU A 823 -6.76 -42.25 24.58
CA LEU A 823 -5.93 -41.15 25.07
C LEU A 823 -4.59 -41.66 25.58
N ILE A 824 -3.52 -41.03 25.11
CA ILE A 824 -2.15 -41.25 25.56
C ILE A 824 -1.92 -40.30 26.73
N SER A 825 -1.43 -40.82 27.86
CA SER A 825 -1.12 -40.00 29.03
C SER A 825 0.00 -40.61 29.86
N VAL A 826 1.08 -39.84 30.03
CA VAL A 826 2.18 -40.08 30.98
C VAL A 826 2.36 -38.78 31.77
N PRO A 827 1.72 -38.63 32.94
CA PRO A 827 1.64 -37.36 33.66
C PRO A 827 2.98 -36.90 34.25
N ASP A 828 3.80 -37.86 34.67
CA ASP A 828 5.03 -37.61 35.42
C ASP A 828 6.24 -38.26 34.73
N ALA A 829 6.70 -37.67 33.63
CA ALA A 829 7.95 -38.04 32.98
C ALA A 829 9.07 -37.07 33.39
N THR A 830 10.32 -37.52 33.35
CA THR A 830 11.50 -36.66 33.57
C THR A 830 12.52 -36.97 32.49
N LEU A 831 12.86 -35.95 31.70
CA LEU A 831 13.82 -36.05 30.60
C LEU A 831 15.09 -35.26 30.95
N SER A 832 16.22 -35.64 30.36
CA SER A 832 17.41 -34.81 30.24
C SER A 832 17.59 -34.35 28.81
N ALA A 833 18.37 -33.29 28.60
CA ALA A 833 18.70 -32.83 27.25
C ALA A 833 19.40 -33.96 26.48
N GLY A 834 18.91 -34.27 25.28
CA GLY A 834 19.38 -35.37 24.45
C GLY A 834 18.75 -36.74 24.75
N ASP A 835 17.91 -36.88 25.78
CA ASP A 835 17.10 -38.10 25.93
C ASP A 835 16.17 -38.27 24.73
N GLU A 836 15.86 -39.51 24.37
CA GLU A 836 15.00 -39.81 23.23
C GLU A 836 13.77 -40.56 23.69
N LEU A 837 12.65 -40.25 23.04
CA LEU A 837 11.39 -40.96 23.16
C LEU A 837 11.02 -41.54 21.79
N TYR A 838 10.59 -42.79 21.80
CA TYR A 838 10.20 -43.54 20.62
C TYR A 838 8.73 -43.91 20.74
N PHE A 839 7.91 -43.38 19.84
CA PHE A 839 6.50 -43.70 19.68
C PHE A 839 6.39 -44.71 18.53
N LEU A 840 6.33 -45.99 18.86
CA LEU A 840 6.25 -47.08 17.89
C LEU A 840 4.79 -47.46 17.66
N VAL A 841 4.32 -47.35 16.42
CA VAL A 841 2.99 -47.82 16.03
C VAL A 841 3.15 -49.07 15.17
N ASP A 842 2.76 -50.23 15.72
CA ASP A 842 2.76 -51.52 15.06
C ASP A 842 1.35 -52.06 14.83
N CYS A 843 1.19 -52.98 13.87
CA CYS A 843 -0.06 -53.70 13.62
C CYS A 843 -0.24 -54.83 14.66
N GLN A 844 -1.48 -55.18 15.00
CA GLN A 844 -1.73 -56.26 15.97
C GLN A 844 -1.70 -57.65 15.33
N GLY A 845 -2.00 -57.77 14.04
CA GLY A 845 -1.87 -59.02 13.28
C GLY A 845 -1.24 -58.83 11.91
N GLY A 846 -1.91 -58.08 11.03
CA GLY A 846 -1.47 -57.77 9.66
C GLY A 846 -1.61 -56.28 9.37
N ASP A 847 -1.04 -55.80 8.27
CA ASP A 847 -0.95 -54.38 7.93
C ASP A 847 -2.15 -53.85 7.13
N ALA A 848 -3.13 -54.70 6.80
CA ALA A 848 -4.25 -54.28 5.96
C ALA A 848 -5.24 -53.39 6.73
N TYR A 849 -5.54 -52.20 6.16
CA TYR A 849 -6.48 -51.22 6.71
C TYR A 849 -6.04 -50.60 8.05
N ASP A 850 -4.74 -50.53 8.32
CA ASP A 850 -4.20 -50.06 9.61
C ASP A 850 -3.65 -48.63 9.63
N SER A 851 -4.11 -47.78 8.71
CA SER A 851 -3.84 -46.34 8.81
C SER A 851 -4.28 -45.81 10.18
N PHE A 852 -3.42 -45.02 10.83
CA PHE A 852 -3.68 -44.48 12.15
C PHE A 852 -3.59 -42.95 12.16
N GLU A 853 -4.32 -42.33 13.07
CA GLU A 853 -4.11 -40.95 13.46
C GLU A 853 -3.34 -40.89 14.78
N LEU A 854 -2.38 -39.99 14.87
CA LEU A 854 -1.59 -39.78 16.08
C LEU A 854 -1.42 -38.29 16.36
N SER A 855 -1.77 -37.89 17.59
CA SER A 855 -1.34 -36.62 18.16
C SER A 855 -0.50 -36.87 19.41
N VAL A 856 0.57 -36.10 19.56
CA VAL A 856 1.46 -36.13 20.73
C VAL A 856 1.82 -34.70 21.11
N GLU A 857 1.74 -34.42 22.40
CA GLU A 857 2.13 -33.17 23.04
C GLU A 857 3.03 -33.49 24.25
N ILE A 858 4.20 -32.86 24.30
CA ILE A 858 5.13 -32.93 25.42
C ILE A 858 5.20 -31.55 26.08
N THR A 859 4.72 -31.45 27.31
CA THR A 859 4.61 -30.19 28.07
C THR A 859 5.63 -30.19 29.21
N ALA A 860 6.53 -29.21 29.26
CA ALA A 860 7.39 -29.00 30.43
C ALA A 860 6.55 -28.57 31.64
N THR A 861 6.75 -29.19 32.80
CA THR A 861 5.96 -28.92 34.03
C THR A 861 6.75 -28.19 35.10
N ASP A 862 8.01 -27.84 34.84
CA ASP A 862 8.83 -27.05 35.77
C ASP A 862 8.34 -25.59 35.82
N PRO A 863 7.79 -25.11 36.95
CA PRO A 863 7.30 -23.74 37.07
C PRO A 863 8.42 -22.69 37.11
N SER A 864 9.69 -23.12 37.26
CA SER A 864 10.85 -22.24 37.27
C SER A 864 11.48 -22.02 35.89
N ALA A 865 11.07 -22.80 34.88
CA ALA A 865 11.54 -22.71 33.50
C ALA A 865 10.52 -21.99 32.60
N ALA A 866 10.97 -21.53 31.43
CA ALA A 866 10.06 -21.00 30.41
C ALA A 866 9.08 -22.10 29.96
N PRO A 867 7.77 -21.80 29.81
CA PRO A 867 6.78 -22.79 29.38
C PRO A 867 7.14 -23.32 27.99
N ARG A 868 7.29 -24.65 27.87
CA ARG A 868 7.60 -25.35 26.62
C ARG A 868 6.53 -26.38 26.33
N VAL A 869 6.02 -26.36 25.10
CA VAL A 869 5.06 -27.33 24.58
C VAL A 869 5.51 -27.75 23.19
N ASP A 870 5.91 -29.02 23.05
CA ASP A 870 6.35 -29.59 21.77
C ASP A 870 5.22 -30.47 21.23
N ARG A 871 4.61 -30.08 20.10
CA ARG A 871 3.56 -30.85 19.42
C ARG A 871 4.10 -31.51 18.16
N PHE A 872 3.72 -32.76 17.94
CA PHE A 872 4.11 -33.51 16.75
C PHE A 872 3.64 -32.83 15.45
N ALA A 873 2.36 -32.44 15.38
CA ALA A 873 1.79 -31.85 14.17
C ALA A 873 2.46 -30.51 13.79
N ASP A 874 2.69 -29.64 14.79
CA ASP A 874 3.35 -28.34 14.60
C ASP A 874 4.83 -28.50 14.18
N GLY A 875 5.44 -29.63 14.54
CA GLY A 875 6.83 -29.96 14.28
C GLY A 875 7.04 -30.90 13.10
N PHE A 876 6.02 -31.29 12.33
CA PHE A 876 6.21 -32.20 11.19
C PHE A 876 6.91 -31.49 10.01
N HIS A 877 8.03 -32.01 9.52
CA HIS A 877 8.80 -31.36 8.45
C HIS A 877 9.47 -32.35 7.49
N GLY A 878 9.69 -31.93 6.24
CA GLY A 878 10.56 -32.62 5.28
C GLY A 878 12.06 -32.44 5.60
N PRO A 879 12.99 -32.94 4.77
CA PRO A 879 14.42 -32.80 5.02
C PRO A 879 14.81 -31.32 5.15
N LEU A 880 15.59 -30.97 6.19
CA LEU A 880 16.10 -29.61 6.35
C LEU A 880 17.13 -29.32 5.24
N PRO A 881 17.11 -28.13 4.61
CA PRO A 881 18.13 -27.76 3.63
C PRO A 881 19.51 -27.73 4.29
N PRO A 882 20.59 -28.11 3.57
CA PRO A 882 21.93 -27.97 4.09
C PRO A 882 22.24 -26.49 4.39
N PRO A 883 23.07 -26.19 5.41
CA PRO A 883 23.46 -24.82 5.67
C PRO A 883 24.22 -24.23 4.47
N LEU A 884 24.06 -22.92 4.25
CA LEU A 884 24.73 -22.19 3.16
C LEU A 884 26.25 -22.26 3.28
N ASP A 885 26.96 -22.44 2.17
CA ASP A 885 28.43 -22.32 2.14
C ASP A 885 28.91 -20.87 2.19
N ARG A 886 30.21 -20.63 2.35
CA ARG A 886 30.75 -19.27 2.46
C ARG A 886 30.44 -18.38 1.25
N TRP A 887 30.36 -18.94 0.04
CA TRP A 887 29.97 -18.18 -1.15
C TRP A 887 28.49 -17.82 -1.12
N GLN A 888 27.64 -18.75 -0.71
CA GLN A 888 26.21 -18.56 -0.54
C GLN A 888 25.90 -17.60 0.62
N GLN A 889 26.65 -17.66 1.72
CA GLN A 889 26.55 -16.72 2.83
C GLN A 889 26.95 -15.30 2.40
N LEU A 890 28.05 -15.14 1.64
CA LEU A 890 28.42 -13.84 1.09
C LEU A 890 27.31 -13.28 0.18
N ALA A 891 26.75 -14.11 -0.69
CA ALA A 891 25.61 -13.75 -1.53
C ALA A 891 24.40 -13.29 -0.68
N GLN A 892 24.08 -14.03 0.38
CA GLN A 892 23.00 -13.66 1.31
C GLN A 892 23.26 -12.31 1.98
N VAL A 893 24.49 -12.05 2.46
CA VAL A 893 24.88 -10.78 3.07
C VAL A 893 24.69 -9.61 2.11
N LEU A 894 25.05 -9.78 0.83
CA LEU A 894 24.86 -8.73 -0.18
C LEU A 894 23.37 -8.43 -0.41
N LEU A 895 22.54 -9.46 -0.55
CA LEU A 895 21.08 -9.33 -0.72
C LEU A 895 20.38 -8.72 0.51
N MET A 896 21.02 -8.78 1.68
CA MET A 896 20.52 -8.20 2.92
C MET A 896 21.04 -6.78 3.22
N SER A 897 21.99 -6.30 2.42
CA SER A 897 22.61 -5.00 2.68
C SER A 897 21.62 -3.84 2.53
N ASN A 898 21.84 -2.75 3.26
CA ASN A 898 21.05 -1.53 3.08
C ASN A 898 21.12 -1.02 1.63
N GLU A 899 22.27 -1.15 0.98
CA GLU A 899 22.42 -0.75 -0.42
C GLU A 899 21.51 -1.55 -1.36
N PHE A 900 21.30 -2.84 -1.06
CA PHE A 900 20.35 -3.67 -1.81
C PHE A 900 18.90 -3.28 -1.52
N MET A 901 18.56 -3.04 -0.25
CA MET A 901 17.19 -2.80 0.22
C MET A 901 16.65 -1.39 -0.05
N TYR A 902 17.52 -0.44 -0.40
CA TYR A 902 17.17 0.97 -0.64
C TYR A 902 17.51 1.41 -2.06
N VAL A 903 16.79 2.43 -2.50
CA VAL A 903 16.99 3.08 -3.81
C VAL A 903 18.22 4.00 -3.79
N ASP A 904 18.40 4.72 -2.69
CA ASP A 904 19.35 5.83 -2.51
C ASP A 904 20.42 5.57 -1.45
#